data_AF-A0A661ZUM9-F1
#
_entry.id   AF-A0A661ZUM9-F1
#
_cell.length_a   1.000
_cell.length_b   1.000
_cell.length_c   1.000
_cell.angle_alpha   90.00
_cell.angle_beta   90.00
_cell.angle_gamma   90.00
#
_symmetry.space_group_name_H-M   'P 1'
#
loop_
_entity.id
_entity.type
_entity.pdbx_description
1 polymer ?
#
loop_
_entity_poly.entity_id
_entity_poly.type
_entity_poly.pdbx_seq_one_letter_code
_entity_poly.pdbx_strand_id
1 'polypeptide(L)'
;NDGVEEISSNIAVTDSISINSGTLSASSKNIYIEGNWTLNGGTFDGGTGTVYFDKDGTTAQKIHGGTFYNIRTQNSANKELEQNISVTHDVRIDAGSVLDGKTYFIFVGHDWDNYEGASGFTQTGAGTVVFNGTGTSHIGDVGSPTTFNNFIAQGAGTKYIYNDLTINGDITNQLGSNLYIQSTASVTGSGAVNTLTMTGGVLYLRGTNNFPTGFENISLTGGYVDYYSDDDQTVYPTTYYNLRLRRVHTDSLTTKTLSGDITVKGYLQVYDVETKLDVANYTVTLTGNLYFPTGGRQIDWGTGTLIKDGNGWGIDADITGFNNVIKKGSGWVTMRNNLDITGNVTFYDETNLNMQQFALDCSVAGKEFKIGADSRIYCYLADTATASGGKAFPTGFGTYNIDATNTTYIRGDQDQTILSTPTYGNLYLYDDNTRTVKLDGNLTVLGDFRMYYDNITLNDQGHDISIAGATVDLRDYTPTNTITFDGASGQNIYAGGSYTTLKLNNVVFNGTGGQKTLDETTIDISGKLTINTNDTVNCSHDLYFEGDTLINDGFFNHTRNTVYFDDSTQVIDPGANNNFYGIVFSNRGTKKIINHGLNVNNGIFSIEQGADSSDSHYTVIVDMGNVSHNIASTYITNSGIFITENANITFDRGGTQYIPEMTLNNIRFSTSGWKIMKGELNVQDFTIDDRVYFRTSDLGDNPYNITLTGNWTNNGYFRPYEDTVFFESDLPVNKTIQSGGYSFYDVMFNQSQTSARTYTLLDNTTITNKLTVGNNATLKLNGKNLTLGNNDQNESTFPYYPEGEHHYIQAGGTLDVDAGANLQFDMYDLYPTLTVNGTLQVVGESGNNANVTRSQGYNNRGVKIDIESGATIKAKYYQFQYLSYDGLDVKSGATIDPTNNFSDGVWSNIYSGNQYTDPADGVTIRNNFVYLNIDADVTGLDTIRNVTFNHGTSPVQGTHFNVRCSATGTVNFGGTIGGLLGGETYESDPSGVTTPGKITWPPISLVTWTGNVSTDWFTPENWSPANIPTSTVDAVIPLTVNNPSIYNTGAICNNLNITDGILGIETGVDTINVNKDVLLGADAILAVEDTAVINVKGDFYIASDAVIANGESTVLFSAPNGSVLVEPR
;
A
#
# COMPACT_ATOMS: atom_id res chain seq x y z
N ASN A 1 22.87 -27.30 104.85
CA ASN A 1 22.16 -28.57 105.10
C ASN A 1 21.00 -28.65 104.13
N ASP A 2 20.92 -29.71 103.33
CA ASP A 2 19.80 -29.97 102.40
C ASP A 2 18.53 -30.47 103.14
N GLY A 3 18.34 -30.02 104.39
CA GLY A 3 17.21 -30.40 105.23
C GLY A 3 15.97 -29.57 104.90
N VAL A 4 14.80 -30.16 105.15
CA VAL A 4 13.51 -29.45 105.13
C VAL A 4 13.20 -29.04 106.58
N GLU A 5 13.05 -27.73 106.81
CA GLU A 5 12.55 -27.20 108.07
C GLU A 5 11.05 -26.89 107.91
N GLU A 6 10.21 -27.52 108.71
CA GLU A 6 8.75 -27.36 108.67
C GLU A 6 8.25 -26.52 109.85
N ILE A 7 7.44 -25.50 109.57
CA ILE A 7 6.70 -24.79 110.62
C ILE A 7 5.40 -25.56 110.93
N SER A 8 5.12 -25.80 112.21
CA SER A 8 3.98 -26.62 112.65
C SER A 8 2.70 -25.81 112.94
N SER A 9 2.80 -24.48 113.02
CA SER A 9 1.69 -23.55 113.26
C SER A 9 1.96 -22.22 112.56
N ASN A 10 0.98 -21.32 112.53
CA ASN A 10 1.22 -19.95 112.05
C ASN A 10 2.28 -19.29 112.93
N ILE A 11 3.21 -18.56 112.32
CA ILE A 11 4.30 -17.90 113.05
C ILE A 11 4.24 -16.38 112.84
N ALA A 12 4.55 -15.63 113.89
CA ALA A 12 4.82 -14.21 113.83
C ALA A 12 6.32 -13.99 114.07
N VAL A 13 6.98 -13.28 113.17
CA VAL A 13 8.42 -13.03 113.18
C VAL A 13 8.65 -11.53 113.25
N THR A 14 9.04 -11.06 114.44
CA THR A 14 9.24 -9.62 114.72
C THR A 14 10.55 -9.07 114.15
N ASP A 15 11.49 -9.94 113.78
CA ASP A 15 12.74 -9.60 113.09
C ASP A 15 12.73 -10.26 111.70
N SER A 16 13.88 -10.65 111.16
CA SER A 16 14.03 -11.06 109.76
C SER A 16 14.06 -12.59 109.57
N ILE A 17 13.56 -13.08 108.44
CA ILE A 17 13.72 -14.47 107.98
C ILE A 17 14.79 -14.50 106.90
N SER A 18 15.81 -15.35 107.06
CA SER A 18 16.86 -15.58 106.08
C SER A 18 17.01 -17.07 105.75
N ILE A 19 16.76 -17.44 104.51
CA ILE A 19 16.90 -18.81 104.00
C ILE A 19 18.16 -18.87 103.12
N ASN A 20 19.26 -19.37 103.70
CA ASN A 20 20.57 -19.40 103.03
C ASN A 20 20.84 -20.72 102.27
N SER A 21 20.18 -21.83 102.65
CA SER A 21 20.27 -23.16 102.03
C SER A 21 19.12 -24.04 102.53
N GLY A 22 18.82 -25.17 101.85
CA GLY A 22 17.74 -26.09 102.26
C GLY A 22 16.33 -25.57 101.92
N THR A 23 15.28 -26.25 102.41
CA THR A 23 13.88 -25.88 102.16
C THR A 23 13.23 -25.40 103.46
N LEU A 24 12.63 -24.21 103.47
CA LEU A 24 11.66 -23.81 104.51
C LEU A 24 10.26 -24.16 104.00
N SER A 25 9.60 -25.13 104.62
CA SER A 25 8.21 -25.48 104.35
C SER A 25 7.28 -24.83 105.36
N ALA A 26 6.34 -24.04 104.85
CA ALA A 26 5.28 -23.44 105.65
C ALA A 26 4.16 -24.43 106.01
N SER A 27 4.12 -25.61 105.36
CA SER A 27 3.04 -26.60 105.54
C SER A 27 1.63 -26.00 105.49
N SER A 28 1.42 -25.04 104.58
CA SER A 28 0.18 -24.26 104.42
C SER A 28 -0.22 -23.39 105.62
N LYS A 29 0.74 -23.02 106.49
CA LYS A 29 0.55 -22.08 107.59
C LYS A 29 0.91 -20.66 107.17
N ASN A 30 0.29 -19.68 107.83
CA ASN A 30 0.56 -18.27 107.58
C ASN A 30 1.83 -17.81 108.31
N ILE A 31 2.58 -16.94 107.66
CA ILE A 31 3.76 -16.27 108.23
C ILE A 31 3.48 -14.78 108.29
N TYR A 32 3.53 -14.19 109.48
CA TYR A 32 3.46 -12.75 109.70
C TYR A 32 4.87 -12.25 109.98
N ILE A 33 5.41 -11.36 109.15
CA ILE A 33 6.80 -10.92 109.26
C ILE A 33 6.89 -9.39 109.34
N GLU A 34 7.52 -8.88 110.40
CA GLU A 34 7.79 -7.46 110.63
C GLU A 34 9.20 -7.04 110.17
N GLY A 35 10.18 -7.97 110.14
CA GLY A 35 11.52 -7.70 109.59
C GLY A 35 11.68 -8.11 108.12
N ASN A 36 12.92 -8.21 107.63
CA ASN A 36 13.17 -8.46 106.20
C ASN A 36 13.01 -9.94 105.83
N TRP A 37 12.64 -10.21 104.58
CA TRP A 37 12.63 -11.55 103.99
C TRP A 37 13.80 -11.71 103.02
N THR A 38 14.65 -12.71 103.24
CA THR A 38 15.82 -12.96 102.40
C THR A 38 15.96 -14.43 101.98
N LEU A 39 15.90 -14.70 100.67
CA LEU A 39 16.24 -15.99 100.06
C LEU A 39 17.59 -15.90 99.33
N ASN A 40 18.65 -16.52 99.89
CA ASN A 40 20.04 -16.40 99.42
C ASN A 40 20.61 -17.65 98.74
N GLY A 41 19.86 -18.77 98.68
CA GLY A 41 20.37 -20.02 98.11
C GLY A 41 19.58 -21.30 98.45
N GLY A 42 18.49 -21.21 99.21
CA GLY A 42 17.55 -22.31 99.48
C GLY A 42 16.20 -22.15 98.74
N THR A 43 15.17 -22.90 99.16
CA THR A 43 13.80 -22.81 98.65
C THR A 43 12.81 -22.49 99.77
N PHE A 44 11.72 -21.81 99.41
CA PHE A 44 10.56 -21.65 100.27
C PHE A 44 9.38 -22.38 99.64
N ASP A 45 8.74 -23.25 100.41
CA ASP A 45 7.48 -23.91 100.05
C ASP A 45 6.37 -23.39 100.95
N GLY A 46 5.53 -22.51 100.43
CA GLY A 46 4.41 -21.92 101.18
C GLY A 46 3.23 -22.88 101.43
N GLY A 47 3.15 -24.02 100.74
CA GLY A 47 1.90 -24.78 100.62
C GLY A 47 0.77 -23.88 100.09
N THR A 48 -0.36 -23.81 100.79
CA THR A 48 -1.43 -22.82 100.52
C THR A 48 -1.46 -21.64 101.50
N GLY A 49 -0.39 -21.45 102.27
CA GLY A 49 -0.29 -20.42 103.31
C GLY A 49 -0.05 -19.02 102.74
N THR A 50 -0.44 -17.99 103.50
CA THR A 50 -0.22 -16.59 103.15
C THR A 50 0.98 -16.02 103.90
N VAL A 51 1.87 -15.32 103.19
CA VAL A 51 2.92 -14.52 103.81
C VAL A 51 2.44 -13.07 103.91
N TYR A 52 2.33 -12.60 105.16
CA TYR A 52 1.93 -11.26 105.53
C TYR A 52 3.19 -10.42 105.80
N PHE A 53 3.43 -9.44 104.94
CA PHE A 53 4.49 -8.46 105.11
C PHE A 53 3.92 -7.28 105.91
N ASP A 54 4.22 -7.25 107.22
CA ASP A 54 3.48 -6.47 108.21
C ASP A 54 4.29 -5.34 108.86
N LYS A 55 5.48 -5.02 108.34
CA LYS A 55 6.29 -3.96 108.93
C LYS A 55 5.55 -2.62 108.94
N ASP A 56 5.57 -1.94 110.09
CA ASP A 56 5.02 -0.60 110.26
C ASP A 56 6.13 0.47 110.41
N GLY A 57 5.82 1.73 110.10
CA GLY A 57 6.72 2.87 110.26
C GLY A 57 7.51 3.26 109.01
N THR A 58 8.54 4.10 109.17
CA THR A 58 9.19 4.80 108.03
C THR A 58 10.34 4.05 107.37
N THR A 59 10.73 2.87 107.87
CA THR A 59 11.84 2.10 107.30
C THR A 59 11.32 0.94 106.47
N ALA A 60 11.77 0.83 105.22
CA ALA A 60 11.28 -0.20 104.30
C ALA A 60 11.48 -1.62 104.84
N GLN A 61 10.57 -2.52 104.47
CA GLN A 61 10.69 -3.96 104.59
C GLN A 61 11.23 -4.51 103.28
N LYS A 62 12.38 -5.18 103.33
CA LYS A 62 13.04 -5.72 102.15
C LYS A 62 12.58 -7.14 101.88
N ILE A 63 12.26 -7.43 100.62
CA ILE A 63 11.82 -8.75 100.15
C ILE A 63 12.77 -9.20 99.04
N HIS A 64 13.68 -10.10 99.38
CA HIS A 64 14.71 -10.61 98.48
C HIS A 64 14.35 -12.03 98.01
N GLY A 65 13.55 -12.10 96.94
CA GLY A 65 13.25 -13.32 96.17
C GLY A 65 12.27 -14.30 96.84
N GLY A 66 11.81 -15.27 96.05
CA GLY A 66 11.00 -16.40 96.53
C GLY A 66 9.79 -16.75 95.68
N THR A 67 9.25 -17.94 95.92
CA THR A 67 7.97 -18.42 95.40
C THR A 67 6.98 -18.51 96.55
N PHE A 68 5.92 -17.71 96.50
CA PHE A 68 4.87 -17.63 97.50
C PHE A 68 3.57 -18.21 96.94
N TYR A 69 2.69 -18.69 97.82
CA TYR A 69 1.33 -19.03 97.41
C TYR A 69 0.47 -17.78 97.36
N ASN A 70 0.24 -17.13 98.51
CA ASN A 70 -0.35 -15.80 98.61
C ASN A 70 0.63 -14.83 99.27
N ILE A 71 0.64 -13.58 98.82
CA ILE A 71 1.26 -12.47 99.57
C ILE A 71 0.22 -11.43 99.94
N ARG A 72 0.34 -10.89 101.16
CA ARG A 72 -0.46 -9.76 101.62
C ARG A 72 0.45 -8.71 102.23
N THR A 73 0.38 -7.48 101.72
CA THR A 73 1.12 -6.34 102.29
C THR A 73 0.20 -5.52 103.18
N GLN A 74 0.64 -5.23 104.41
CA GLN A 74 -0.12 -4.48 105.41
C GLN A 74 0.78 -3.45 106.10
N ASN A 75 0.17 -2.49 106.79
CA ASN A 75 0.84 -1.44 107.57
C ASN A 75 1.74 -0.50 106.73
N SER A 76 2.20 0.59 107.36
CA SER A 76 2.64 1.80 106.67
C SER A 76 4.05 1.79 106.07
N ALA A 77 4.89 0.80 106.41
CA ALA A 77 6.23 0.73 105.83
C ALA A 77 6.18 0.28 104.37
N ASN A 78 7.01 0.87 103.50
CA ASN A 78 7.16 0.40 102.13
C ASN A 78 7.68 -1.04 102.09
N LYS A 79 7.05 -1.89 101.28
CA LYS A 79 7.47 -3.27 101.02
C LYS A 79 8.26 -3.29 99.72
N GLU A 80 9.58 -3.30 99.83
CA GLU A 80 10.49 -3.12 98.69
C GLU A 80 11.06 -4.46 98.21
N LEU A 81 10.90 -4.76 96.93
CA LEU A 81 11.56 -5.92 96.32
C LEU A 81 13.06 -5.65 96.10
N GLU A 82 13.88 -6.68 96.31
CA GLU A 82 15.32 -6.70 95.98
C GLU A 82 15.67 -7.79 94.94
N GLN A 83 14.71 -8.65 94.58
CA GLN A 83 14.78 -9.62 93.48
C GLN A 83 13.37 -9.91 92.94
N ASN A 84 13.29 -10.63 91.81
CA ASN A 84 12.03 -11.13 91.27
C ASN A 84 11.32 -12.06 92.26
N ILE A 85 9.99 -12.01 92.30
CA ILE A 85 9.17 -12.93 93.09
C ILE A 85 8.13 -13.63 92.21
N SER A 86 7.74 -14.83 92.62
CA SER A 86 6.63 -15.58 92.02
C SER A 86 5.54 -15.78 93.07
N VAL A 87 4.30 -15.44 92.74
CA VAL A 87 3.12 -15.62 93.58
C VAL A 87 2.15 -16.50 92.80
N THR A 88 1.99 -17.74 93.23
CA THR A 88 1.24 -18.75 92.47
C THR A 88 -0.27 -18.59 92.57
N HIS A 89 -0.76 -17.82 93.55
CA HIS A 89 -2.16 -17.45 93.72
C HIS A 89 -2.30 -15.92 93.83
N ASP A 90 -2.72 -15.37 94.97
CA ASP A 90 -3.17 -13.96 95.05
C ASP A 90 -2.10 -12.99 95.58
N VAL A 91 -2.05 -11.81 94.99
CA VAL A 91 -1.35 -10.63 95.51
C VAL A 91 -2.38 -9.65 96.05
N ARG A 92 -2.28 -9.36 97.36
CA ARG A 92 -3.15 -8.38 98.02
C ARG A 92 -2.36 -7.23 98.66
N ILE A 93 -2.72 -6.01 98.31
CA ILE A 93 -2.22 -4.77 98.93
C ILE A 93 -3.36 -4.17 99.74
N ASP A 94 -3.24 -4.22 101.07
CA ASP A 94 -4.25 -3.61 101.93
C ASP A 94 -4.14 -2.09 101.95
N ALA A 95 -5.24 -1.42 102.29
CA ALA A 95 -5.27 0.02 102.50
C ALA A 95 -4.23 0.44 103.57
N GLY A 96 -3.48 1.50 103.27
CA GLY A 96 -2.37 2.01 104.07
C GLY A 96 -1.03 1.31 103.84
N SER A 97 -0.92 0.39 102.87
CA SER A 97 0.34 -0.28 102.52
C SER A 97 0.82 0.03 101.10
N VAL A 98 2.13 -0.01 100.90
CA VAL A 98 2.78 0.22 99.60
C VAL A 98 3.70 -0.94 99.26
N LEU A 99 3.46 -1.60 98.13
CA LEU A 99 4.36 -2.56 97.50
C LEU A 99 5.18 -1.85 96.41
N ASP A 100 6.48 -1.66 96.67
CA ASP A 100 7.42 -1.13 95.68
C ASP A 100 8.17 -2.29 95.00
N GLY A 101 7.72 -2.64 93.80
CA GLY A 101 8.33 -3.66 92.97
C GLY A 101 9.67 -3.26 92.33
N LYS A 102 10.06 -1.97 92.43
CA LYS A 102 11.26 -1.41 91.79
C LYS A 102 11.39 -1.83 90.32
N THR A 103 12.55 -2.36 89.92
CA THR A 103 12.87 -2.81 88.56
C THR A 103 12.61 -4.30 88.33
N TYR A 104 11.97 -5.00 89.27
CA TYR A 104 11.88 -6.47 89.29
C TYR A 104 10.59 -7.00 88.70
N PHE A 105 10.60 -8.29 88.35
CA PHE A 105 9.44 -9.04 87.89
C PHE A 105 8.61 -9.57 89.05
N ILE A 106 7.29 -9.45 88.93
CA ILE A 106 6.31 -10.09 89.81
C ILE A 106 5.46 -11.03 88.96
N PHE A 107 5.60 -12.33 89.15
CA PHE A 107 4.75 -13.33 88.48
C PHE A 107 3.52 -13.61 89.34
N VAL A 108 2.32 -13.49 88.76
CA VAL A 108 1.04 -13.62 89.46
C VAL A 108 0.19 -14.71 88.81
N GLY A 109 -0.15 -15.72 89.61
CA GLY A 109 -0.90 -16.89 89.17
C GLY A 109 -2.42 -16.76 89.25
N HIS A 110 -2.95 -15.86 90.09
CA HIS A 110 -4.39 -15.67 90.26
C HIS A 110 -4.73 -14.17 90.39
N ASP A 111 -5.31 -13.70 91.50
CA ASP A 111 -5.91 -12.37 91.58
C ASP A 111 -4.91 -11.28 92.00
N TRP A 112 -5.16 -10.06 91.53
CA TRP A 112 -4.45 -8.85 91.96
C TRP A 112 -5.44 -7.86 92.57
N ASP A 113 -5.34 -7.70 93.89
CA ASP A 113 -6.21 -6.84 94.68
C ASP A 113 -5.41 -5.69 95.29
N ASN A 114 -5.78 -4.46 94.93
CA ASN A 114 -5.15 -3.26 95.47
C ASN A 114 -6.20 -2.37 96.15
N TYR A 115 -6.28 -2.44 97.49
CA TYR A 115 -7.22 -1.65 98.27
C TYR A 115 -6.73 -0.21 98.56
N GLU A 116 -5.47 0.10 98.28
CA GLU A 116 -4.88 1.43 98.49
C GLU A 116 -5.07 2.34 97.25
N GLY A 117 -5.08 1.78 96.04
CA GLY A 117 -5.19 2.53 94.78
C GLY A 117 -3.82 2.85 94.16
N ALA A 118 -3.73 3.91 93.35
CA ALA A 118 -2.54 4.18 92.53
C ALA A 118 -1.23 4.35 93.35
N SER A 119 -1.30 4.74 94.63
CA SER A 119 -0.15 4.82 95.54
C SER A 119 0.26 3.49 96.17
N GLY A 120 -0.62 2.48 96.16
CA GLY A 120 -0.38 1.19 96.81
C GLY A 120 0.64 0.31 96.10
N PHE A 121 0.88 0.58 94.82
CA PHE A 121 1.87 -0.14 94.03
C PHE A 121 2.74 0.83 93.24
N THR A 122 4.06 0.65 93.33
CA THR A 122 5.02 1.41 92.54
C THR A 122 6.04 0.48 91.88
N GLN A 123 6.47 0.83 90.66
CA GLN A 123 7.59 0.18 89.96
C GLN A 123 8.32 1.24 89.13
N THR A 124 9.61 1.01 88.86
CA THR A 124 10.46 1.92 88.08
C THR A 124 11.32 1.12 87.08
N GLY A 125 11.91 1.80 86.09
CA GLY A 125 12.82 1.17 85.13
C GLY A 125 12.18 -0.01 84.37
N ALA A 126 12.78 -1.20 84.46
CA ALA A 126 12.32 -2.42 83.80
C ALA A 126 11.27 -3.25 84.58
N GLY A 127 10.73 -2.72 85.69
CA GLY A 127 9.78 -3.45 86.54
C GLY A 127 8.54 -3.90 85.76
N THR A 128 8.16 -5.17 85.92
CA THR A 128 7.10 -5.81 85.11
C THR A 128 6.23 -6.71 85.98
N VAL A 129 4.91 -6.62 85.83
CA VAL A 129 3.96 -7.58 86.41
C VAL A 129 3.49 -8.53 85.33
N VAL A 130 3.67 -9.83 85.57
CA VAL A 130 3.37 -10.91 84.63
C VAL A 130 2.25 -11.77 85.19
N PHE A 131 1.06 -11.65 84.61
CA PHE A 131 -0.06 -12.52 84.91
C PHE A 131 0.09 -13.82 84.10
N ASN A 132 0.65 -14.86 84.72
CA ASN A 132 1.06 -16.11 84.06
C ASN A 132 0.26 -17.35 84.48
N GLY A 133 -0.76 -17.18 85.32
CA GLY A 133 -1.61 -18.26 85.79
C GLY A 133 -2.35 -19.04 84.71
N THR A 134 -2.58 -20.33 84.98
CA THR A 134 -3.44 -21.21 84.17
C THR A 134 -4.93 -21.11 84.53
N GLY A 135 -5.25 -20.59 85.72
CA GLY A 135 -6.60 -20.26 86.17
C GLY A 135 -7.06 -18.86 85.76
N THR A 136 -8.30 -18.53 86.07
CA THR A 136 -8.84 -17.17 85.88
C THR A 136 -8.17 -16.21 86.85
N SER A 137 -7.73 -15.05 86.37
CA SER A 137 -7.27 -13.93 87.22
C SER A 137 -8.25 -12.79 87.15
N HIS A 138 -8.57 -12.23 88.30
CA HIS A 138 -9.34 -11.00 88.49
C HIS A 138 -8.35 -9.89 88.86
N ILE A 139 -8.26 -8.87 88.01
CA ILE A 139 -7.32 -7.76 88.15
C ILE A 139 -8.17 -6.54 88.52
N GLY A 140 -8.17 -6.25 89.83
CA GLY A 140 -8.97 -5.17 90.41
C GLY A 140 -10.48 -5.42 90.37
N ASP A 141 -10.96 -6.65 90.56
CA ASP A 141 -12.40 -6.92 90.78
C ASP A 141 -12.87 -6.34 92.12
N VAL A 142 -12.00 -6.44 93.13
CA VAL A 142 -12.15 -5.75 94.40
C VAL A 142 -10.99 -4.76 94.59
N GLY A 143 -11.27 -3.63 95.24
CA GLY A 143 -10.29 -2.57 95.47
C GLY A 143 -10.38 -1.41 94.47
N SER A 144 -9.24 -0.74 94.27
CA SER A 144 -9.07 0.54 93.56
C SER A 144 -8.17 0.37 92.31
N PRO A 145 -8.22 1.30 91.34
CA PRO A 145 -7.34 1.32 90.16
C PRO A 145 -5.85 1.16 90.50
N THR A 146 -5.12 0.37 89.72
CA THR A 146 -3.66 0.17 89.86
C THR A 146 -2.91 0.78 88.70
N THR A 147 -1.78 1.44 89.00
CA THR A 147 -0.81 1.88 87.99
C THR A 147 0.33 0.86 87.90
N PHE A 148 0.47 0.17 86.78
CA PHE A 148 1.58 -0.74 86.52
C PHE A 148 2.70 -0.01 85.75
N ASN A 149 3.95 -0.46 85.92
CA ASN A 149 5.02 -0.02 85.04
C ASN A 149 4.93 -0.78 83.70
N ASN A 150 5.30 -2.06 83.65
CA ASN A 150 5.00 -2.93 82.50
C ASN A 150 4.02 -4.05 82.90
N PHE A 151 3.17 -4.47 81.97
CA PHE A 151 2.15 -5.50 82.15
C PHE A 151 2.26 -6.59 81.08
N ILE A 152 2.30 -7.86 81.49
CA ILE A 152 2.26 -8.99 80.56
C ILE A 152 1.11 -9.93 80.94
N ALA A 153 0.19 -10.15 80.00
CA ALA A 153 -0.76 -11.26 80.05
C ALA A 153 -0.20 -12.46 79.28
N GLN A 154 -0.03 -13.58 79.96
CA GLN A 154 0.45 -14.83 79.36
C GLN A 154 -0.18 -16.06 80.05
N GLY A 155 0.00 -17.25 79.46
CA GLY A 155 -0.61 -18.48 79.97
C GLY A 155 -2.08 -18.63 79.57
N ALA A 156 -2.60 -19.86 79.66
CA ALA A 156 -3.91 -20.25 79.14
C ALA A 156 -5.11 -19.75 79.96
N GLY A 157 -4.86 -19.24 81.17
CA GLY A 157 -5.90 -18.73 82.05
C GLY A 157 -6.46 -17.38 81.58
N THR A 158 -7.76 -17.17 81.74
CA THR A 158 -8.42 -15.90 81.38
C THR A 158 -8.04 -14.80 82.36
N LYS A 159 -7.75 -13.59 81.87
CA LYS A 159 -7.39 -12.42 82.67
C LYS A 159 -8.48 -11.37 82.52
N TYR A 160 -9.18 -11.05 83.60
CA TYR A 160 -10.23 -10.03 83.61
C TYR A 160 -9.73 -8.76 84.27
N ILE A 161 -9.84 -7.64 83.56
CA ILE A 161 -9.61 -6.30 84.09
C ILE A 161 -10.98 -5.71 84.44
N TYR A 162 -11.24 -5.52 85.73
CA TYR A 162 -12.52 -5.03 86.25
C TYR A 162 -12.54 -3.54 86.59
N ASN A 163 -11.38 -2.97 86.93
CA ASN A 163 -11.20 -1.56 87.23
C ASN A 163 -10.23 -0.90 86.23
N ASP A 164 -10.24 0.43 86.18
CA ASP A 164 -9.32 1.20 85.35
C ASP A 164 -7.85 0.88 85.68
N LEU A 165 -7.03 0.69 84.64
CA LEU A 165 -5.59 0.48 84.76
C LEU A 165 -4.82 1.58 84.03
N THR A 166 -3.76 2.07 84.67
CA THR A 166 -2.76 2.93 84.02
C THR A 166 -1.47 2.15 83.82
N ILE A 167 -0.88 2.20 82.62
CA ILE A 167 0.38 1.53 82.28
C ILE A 167 1.43 2.58 81.90
N ASN A 168 2.47 2.72 82.70
CA ASN A 168 3.53 3.70 82.42
C ASN A 168 4.44 3.26 81.26
N GLY A 169 4.73 1.96 81.15
CA GLY A 169 5.52 1.34 80.10
C GLY A 169 4.66 0.49 79.17
N ASP A 170 5.11 -0.72 78.85
CA ASP A 170 4.48 -1.58 77.85
C ASP A 170 3.38 -2.48 78.42
N ILE A 171 2.35 -2.74 77.61
CA ILE A 171 1.38 -3.81 77.84
C ILE A 171 1.50 -4.85 76.73
N THR A 172 1.69 -6.12 77.09
CA THR A 172 1.82 -7.23 76.13
C THR A 172 0.80 -8.33 76.40
N ASN A 173 -0.02 -8.66 75.40
CA ASN A 173 -0.84 -9.87 75.39
C ASN A 173 -0.17 -10.94 74.52
N GLN A 174 0.25 -12.04 75.14
CA GLN A 174 0.99 -13.11 74.46
C GLN A 174 0.08 -14.20 73.89
N LEU A 175 0.67 -15.03 73.02
CA LEU A 175 0.02 -16.22 72.47
C LEU A 175 -0.56 -17.12 73.57
N GLY A 176 -1.83 -17.50 73.41
CA GLY A 176 -2.53 -18.40 74.33
C GLY A 176 -3.26 -17.70 75.48
N SER A 177 -3.11 -16.38 75.65
CA SER A 177 -3.80 -15.62 76.70
C SER A 177 -5.12 -15.00 76.22
N ASN A 178 -6.11 -14.96 77.12
CA ASN A 178 -7.39 -14.28 76.93
C ASN A 178 -7.46 -13.10 77.89
N LEU A 179 -7.41 -11.87 77.37
CA LEU A 179 -7.46 -10.65 78.15
C LEU A 179 -8.80 -9.95 77.94
N TYR A 180 -9.60 -9.83 78.99
CA TYR A 180 -10.90 -9.16 78.98
C TYR A 180 -10.80 -7.80 79.65
N ILE A 181 -11.18 -6.75 78.93
CA ILE A 181 -11.44 -5.44 79.51
C ILE A 181 -12.95 -5.34 79.71
N GLN A 182 -13.39 -5.37 80.97
CA GLN A 182 -14.81 -5.34 81.33
C GLN A 182 -15.46 -4.01 80.93
N SER A 183 -16.80 -3.97 80.87
CA SER A 183 -17.54 -2.87 80.26
C SER A 183 -17.35 -1.52 80.94
N THR A 184 -17.04 -1.51 82.23
CA THR A 184 -16.79 -0.31 83.04
C THR A 184 -15.31 0.04 83.18
N ALA A 185 -14.40 -0.80 82.65
CA ALA A 185 -12.97 -0.62 82.80
C ALA A 185 -12.32 -0.03 81.54
N SER A 186 -11.28 0.76 81.75
CA SER A 186 -10.39 1.29 80.72
C SER A 186 -8.93 0.93 80.99
N VAL A 187 -8.12 0.85 79.93
CA VAL A 187 -6.67 0.66 80.03
C VAL A 187 -6.00 1.82 79.32
N THR A 188 -5.22 2.61 80.06
CA THR A 188 -4.60 3.83 79.54
C THR A 188 -3.09 3.79 79.70
N GLY A 189 -2.36 4.03 78.61
CA GLY A 189 -0.93 4.31 78.65
C GLY A 189 -0.64 5.74 79.09
N SER A 190 0.39 5.95 79.92
CA SER A 190 0.74 7.28 80.46
C SER A 190 2.20 7.69 80.24
N GLY A 191 3.09 6.79 79.82
CA GLY A 191 4.50 7.10 79.61
C GLY A 191 4.82 7.62 78.22
N ALA A 192 5.93 8.37 78.12
CA ALA A 192 6.40 8.97 76.87
C ALA A 192 7.03 7.97 75.88
N VAL A 193 7.26 6.73 76.30
CA VAL A 193 7.74 5.62 75.45
C VAL A 193 7.06 4.34 75.93
N ASN A 194 5.92 4.02 75.33
CA ASN A 194 5.13 2.82 75.66
C ASN A 194 4.49 2.19 74.42
N THR A 195 4.23 0.89 74.50
CA THR A 195 3.68 0.10 73.41
C THR A 195 2.58 -0.84 73.89
N LEU A 196 1.45 -0.86 73.19
CA LEU A 196 0.47 -1.95 73.24
C LEU A 196 0.89 -3.03 72.25
N THR A 197 1.27 -4.21 72.74
CA THR A 197 1.72 -5.34 71.92
C THR A 197 0.75 -6.52 72.02
N MET A 198 0.36 -7.06 70.86
CA MET A 198 -0.26 -8.39 70.76
C MET A 198 0.54 -9.27 69.80
N THR A 199 1.12 -10.36 70.32
CA THR A 199 1.80 -11.39 69.51
C THR A 199 0.92 -12.61 69.24
N GLY A 200 -0.24 -12.68 69.89
CA GLY A 200 -1.20 -13.78 69.82
C GLY A 200 -2.35 -13.57 70.81
N GLY A 201 -3.08 -14.64 71.14
CA GLY A 201 -4.16 -14.58 72.13
C GLY A 201 -5.40 -13.82 71.65
N VAL A 202 -6.28 -13.45 72.58
CA VAL A 202 -7.48 -12.65 72.30
C VAL A 202 -7.60 -11.50 73.30
N LEU A 203 -7.86 -10.30 72.79
CA LEU A 203 -8.23 -9.12 73.56
C LEU A 203 -9.74 -8.88 73.38
N TYR A 204 -10.51 -9.08 74.45
CA TYR A 204 -11.96 -8.89 74.47
C TYR A 204 -12.31 -7.51 75.03
N LEU A 205 -13.07 -6.75 74.25
CA LEU A 205 -13.51 -5.39 74.57
C LEU A 205 -15.02 -5.42 74.87
N ARG A 206 -15.39 -5.28 76.14
CA ARG A 206 -16.78 -5.38 76.61
C ARG A 206 -17.52 -4.04 76.71
N GLY A 207 -16.81 -2.91 76.68
CA GLY A 207 -17.38 -1.58 76.85
C GLY A 207 -17.56 -0.83 75.53
N THR A 208 -18.31 0.27 75.55
CA THR A 208 -18.61 1.07 74.34
C THR A 208 -17.36 1.61 73.66
N ASN A 209 -16.36 2.07 74.43
CA ASN A 209 -15.13 2.71 73.91
C ASN A 209 -13.88 2.29 74.71
N ASN A 210 -13.69 1.00 74.98
CA ASN A 210 -12.64 0.52 75.90
C ASN A 210 -11.44 -0.18 75.23
N PHE A 211 -11.20 0.06 73.94
CA PHE A 211 -9.90 -0.27 73.33
C PHE A 211 -8.80 0.49 74.09
N PRO A 212 -7.65 -0.13 74.43
CA PRO A 212 -6.61 0.56 75.19
C PRO A 212 -6.05 1.79 74.45
N THR A 213 -5.99 2.94 75.12
CA THR A 213 -5.56 4.22 74.56
C THR A 213 -4.34 4.80 75.29
N GLY A 214 -3.71 5.85 74.77
CA GLY A 214 -2.58 6.51 75.44
C GLY A 214 -1.22 5.81 75.27
N PHE A 215 -1.13 4.85 74.35
CA PHE A 215 0.13 4.22 73.96
C PHE A 215 0.72 4.90 72.71
N GLU A 216 2.01 5.25 72.75
CA GLU A 216 2.75 5.85 71.63
C GLU A 216 2.82 4.92 70.42
N ASN A 217 2.90 3.61 70.68
CA ASN A 217 2.93 2.58 69.63
C ASN A 217 1.86 1.50 69.87
N ILE A 218 1.22 1.05 68.79
CA ILE A 218 0.28 -0.08 68.79
C ILE A 218 0.80 -1.13 67.80
N SER A 219 1.15 -2.31 68.31
CA SER A 219 1.74 -3.41 67.55
C SER A 219 0.91 -4.69 67.69
N LEU A 220 -0.12 -4.82 66.86
CA LEU A 220 -1.02 -5.98 66.84
C LEU A 220 -0.59 -6.94 65.72
N THR A 221 0.42 -7.75 66.00
CA THR A 221 1.07 -8.63 65.00
C THR A 221 0.51 -10.05 64.98
N GLY A 222 -0.29 -10.43 65.99
CA GLY A 222 -0.95 -11.74 66.07
C GLY A 222 -2.23 -11.68 66.91
N GLY A 223 -3.01 -12.77 66.91
CA GLY A 223 -4.21 -12.92 67.74
C GLY A 223 -5.47 -12.26 67.19
N TYR A 224 -6.48 -12.12 68.04
CA TYR A 224 -7.75 -11.43 67.74
C TYR A 224 -7.96 -10.24 68.66
N VAL A 225 -8.35 -9.11 68.10
CA VAL A 225 -9.08 -8.07 68.85
C VAL A 225 -10.57 -8.31 68.61
N ASP A 226 -11.32 -8.54 69.68
CA ASP A 226 -12.72 -8.95 69.67
C ASP A 226 -13.57 -7.85 70.34
N TYR A 227 -14.25 -7.05 69.52
CA TYR A 227 -15.26 -6.10 69.98
C TYR A 227 -16.52 -6.89 70.34
N TYR A 228 -16.63 -7.21 71.64
CA TYR A 228 -17.51 -8.22 72.18
C TYR A 228 -18.49 -7.66 73.21
N SER A 229 -19.46 -6.86 72.75
CA SER A 229 -20.48 -6.22 73.59
C SER A 229 -21.85 -6.18 72.92
N ASP A 230 -22.91 -6.14 73.71
CA ASP A 230 -24.27 -5.89 73.23
C ASP A 230 -24.52 -4.40 72.98
N ASP A 231 -23.76 -3.53 73.64
CA ASP A 231 -23.78 -2.09 73.37
C ASP A 231 -23.10 -1.77 72.04
N ASP A 232 -23.47 -0.64 71.44
CA ASP A 232 -22.74 -0.09 70.30
C ASP A 232 -21.30 0.23 70.71
N GLN A 233 -20.34 -0.12 69.84
CA GLN A 233 -18.92 0.10 70.12
C GLN A 233 -18.24 0.90 69.03
N THR A 234 -17.27 1.71 69.44
CA THR A 234 -16.36 2.38 68.50
C THR A 234 -15.14 1.51 68.25
N VAL A 235 -14.89 1.19 66.98
CA VAL A 235 -13.69 0.50 66.53
C VAL A 235 -12.56 1.51 66.34
N TYR A 236 -11.47 1.29 67.07
CA TYR A 236 -10.29 2.15 67.10
C TYR A 236 -9.49 2.12 65.78
N PRO A 237 -8.97 3.26 65.29
CA PRO A 237 -8.25 3.31 64.01
C PRO A 237 -6.82 2.82 64.17
N THR A 238 -6.59 1.55 63.82
CA THR A 238 -5.25 0.94 63.85
C THR A 238 -5.09 -0.20 62.84
N THR A 239 -3.91 -0.79 62.81
CA THR A 239 -3.65 -2.04 62.10
C THR A 239 -3.91 -3.23 63.01
N TYR A 240 -4.94 -3.99 62.69
CA TYR A 240 -5.28 -5.25 63.32
C TYR A 240 -4.60 -6.43 62.61
N TYR A 241 -4.24 -7.46 63.36
CA TYR A 241 -3.97 -8.78 62.76
C TYR A 241 -5.30 -9.44 62.38
N ASN A 242 -6.07 -9.96 63.34
CA ASN A 242 -7.47 -10.33 63.13
C ASN A 242 -8.39 -9.41 63.94
N LEU A 243 -9.52 -9.02 63.34
CA LEU A 243 -10.56 -8.20 63.94
C LEU A 243 -11.88 -8.97 63.92
N ARG A 244 -12.49 -9.15 65.09
CA ARG A 244 -13.81 -9.77 65.23
C ARG A 244 -14.79 -8.78 65.85
N LEU A 245 -15.99 -8.74 65.29
CA LEU A 245 -17.10 -7.87 65.69
C LEU A 245 -18.30 -8.75 66.03
N ARG A 246 -18.78 -8.70 67.29
CA ARG A 246 -19.92 -9.53 67.69
C ARG A 246 -20.65 -9.03 68.94
N ARG A 247 -21.91 -9.45 69.09
CA ARG A 247 -22.70 -9.31 70.32
C ARG A 247 -22.41 -10.43 71.31
N VAL A 248 -22.92 -10.29 72.53
CA VAL A 248 -22.79 -11.27 73.61
C VAL A 248 -24.02 -12.16 73.67
N HIS A 249 -25.21 -11.55 73.63
CA HIS A 249 -26.48 -12.24 73.79
C HIS A 249 -27.24 -12.32 72.46
N THR A 250 -27.90 -13.45 72.22
CA THR A 250 -28.56 -13.79 70.95
C THR A 250 -29.83 -12.99 70.66
N ASP A 251 -30.31 -12.19 71.61
CA ASP A 251 -31.46 -11.29 71.51
C ASP A 251 -31.06 -9.81 71.35
N SER A 252 -29.76 -9.49 71.37
CA SER A 252 -29.25 -8.11 71.32
C SER A 252 -28.96 -7.65 69.89
N LEU A 253 -29.17 -6.36 69.61
CA LEU A 253 -28.80 -5.70 68.36
C LEU A 253 -27.67 -4.73 68.65
N THR A 254 -26.58 -4.77 67.88
CA THR A 254 -25.43 -3.89 68.11
C THR A 254 -24.83 -3.39 66.80
N THR A 255 -24.29 -2.18 66.82
CA THR A 255 -23.50 -1.59 65.74
C THR A 255 -22.08 -1.32 66.21
N LYS A 256 -21.10 -1.71 65.39
CA LYS A 256 -19.68 -1.44 65.59
C LYS A 256 -19.26 -0.39 64.57
N THR A 257 -19.00 0.83 65.02
CA THR A 257 -18.73 1.99 64.16
C THR A 257 -17.25 2.31 64.13
N LEU A 258 -16.66 2.47 62.94
CA LEU A 258 -15.27 2.90 62.83
C LEU A 258 -15.12 4.38 63.26
N SER A 259 -14.01 4.71 63.92
CA SER A 259 -13.63 6.11 64.25
C SER A 259 -12.50 6.67 63.40
N GLY A 260 -12.03 5.89 62.42
CA GLY A 260 -10.99 6.26 61.47
C GLY A 260 -10.63 5.07 60.57
N ASP A 261 -9.65 5.27 59.70
CA ASP A 261 -9.18 4.21 58.81
C ASP A 261 -8.59 3.03 59.58
N ILE A 262 -8.89 1.82 59.12
CA ILE A 262 -8.33 0.59 59.68
C ILE A 262 -7.62 -0.24 58.61
N THR A 263 -6.63 -1.01 59.06
CA THR A 263 -6.02 -2.08 58.25
C THR A 263 -6.19 -3.41 58.97
N VAL A 264 -6.60 -4.46 58.28
CA VAL A 264 -6.72 -5.82 58.83
C VAL A 264 -5.89 -6.78 57.98
N LYS A 265 -4.86 -7.38 58.61
CA LYS A 265 -3.90 -8.22 57.89
C LYS A 265 -4.39 -9.66 57.68
N GLY A 266 -5.03 -10.22 58.70
CA GLY A 266 -5.67 -11.53 58.69
C GLY A 266 -7.14 -11.40 58.33
N TYR A 267 -8.03 -11.71 59.26
CA TYR A 267 -9.47 -11.76 59.01
C TYR A 267 -10.21 -10.59 59.65
N LEU A 268 -11.12 -9.98 58.88
CA LEU A 268 -12.20 -9.15 59.41
C LEU A 268 -13.46 -10.02 59.46
N GLN A 269 -14.00 -10.25 60.65
CA GLN A 269 -15.17 -11.11 60.84
C GLN A 269 -16.30 -10.33 61.52
N VAL A 270 -17.41 -10.14 60.80
CA VAL A 270 -18.71 -9.89 61.42
C VAL A 270 -19.25 -11.27 61.82
N TYR A 271 -19.34 -11.54 63.12
CA TYR A 271 -19.46 -12.92 63.60
C TYR A 271 -20.90 -13.46 63.56
N ASP A 272 -21.88 -12.58 63.78
CA ASP A 272 -23.27 -12.96 63.97
C ASP A 272 -24.21 -12.00 63.23
N VAL A 273 -25.44 -12.47 62.97
CA VAL A 273 -26.38 -11.81 62.05
C VAL A 273 -26.89 -10.45 62.53
N GLU A 274 -26.84 -10.16 63.84
CA GLU A 274 -27.38 -8.93 64.42
C GLU A 274 -26.31 -7.89 64.76
N THR A 275 -25.03 -8.20 64.52
CA THR A 275 -23.94 -7.23 64.60
C THR A 275 -23.78 -6.53 63.25
N LYS A 276 -23.98 -5.21 63.22
CA LYS A 276 -23.73 -4.37 62.03
C LYS A 276 -22.36 -3.71 62.13
N LEU A 277 -21.59 -3.75 61.04
CA LEU A 277 -20.41 -2.87 60.88
C LEU A 277 -20.85 -1.58 60.18
N ASP A 278 -20.56 -0.44 60.82
CA ASP A 278 -20.69 0.89 60.23
C ASP A 278 -19.29 1.45 59.95
N VAL A 279 -18.97 1.60 58.67
CA VAL A 279 -17.67 2.07 58.19
C VAL A 279 -17.52 3.59 58.37
N ALA A 280 -18.61 4.31 58.61
CA ALA A 280 -18.62 5.74 58.92
C ALA A 280 -17.79 6.61 57.94
N ASN A 281 -17.84 6.27 56.65
CA ASN A 281 -17.12 6.95 55.55
C ASN A 281 -15.60 6.73 55.49
N TYR A 282 -15.03 5.88 56.36
CA TYR A 282 -13.59 5.60 56.41
C TYR A 282 -13.15 4.51 55.43
N THR A 283 -11.83 4.29 55.40
CA THR A 283 -11.18 3.26 54.60
C THR A 283 -10.95 1.99 55.42
N VAL A 284 -11.33 0.85 54.85
CA VAL A 284 -10.98 -0.48 55.35
C VAL A 284 -9.98 -1.10 54.39
N THR A 285 -8.72 -1.27 54.82
CA THR A 285 -7.69 -1.99 54.04
C THR A 285 -7.61 -3.43 54.52
N LEU A 286 -7.86 -4.40 53.64
CA LEU A 286 -7.84 -5.83 53.95
C LEU A 286 -6.76 -6.55 53.13
N THR A 287 -5.85 -7.26 53.79
CA THR A 287 -4.99 -8.21 53.08
C THR A 287 -5.57 -9.62 53.06
N GLY A 288 -6.20 -10.07 54.15
CA GLY A 288 -6.92 -11.35 54.20
C GLY A 288 -8.41 -11.23 53.86
N ASN A 289 -9.23 -12.08 54.45
CA ASN A 289 -10.65 -12.24 54.08
C ASN A 289 -11.59 -11.44 54.99
N LEU A 290 -12.67 -10.94 54.38
CA LEU A 290 -13.86 -10.47 55.08
C LEU A 290 -14.85 -11.63 55.16
N TYR A 291 -15.18 -12.05 56.38
CA TYR A 291 -16.20 -13.06 56.65
C TYR A 291 -17.48 -12.39 57.14
N PHE A 292 -18.58 -12.79 56.52
CA PHE A 292 -19.90 -12.24 56.82
C PHE A 292 -20.87 -13.38 57.19
N PRO A 293 -21.77 -13.20 58.16
CA PRO A 293 -22.67 -14.26 58.57
C PRO A 293 -23.87 -14.35 57.63
N THR A 294 -24.36 -15.56 57.37
CA THR A 294 -25.52 -15.79 56.51
C THR A 294 -26.77 -15.09 57.02
N GLY A 295 -27.36 -14.23 56.19
CA GLY A 295 -28.48 -13.37 56.56
C GLY A 295 -28.13 -12.19 57.47
N GLY A 296 -26.85 -11.83 57.59
CA GLY A 296 -26.41 -10.72 58.44
C GLY A 296 -26.84 -9.34 57.97
N ARG A 297 -26.97 -8.42 58.93
CA ARG A 297 -27.20 -6.99 58.70
C ARG A 297 -26.05 -6.35 57.91
N GLN A 298 -26.31 -5.97 56.66
CA GLN A 298 -25.30 -5.47 55.71
C GLN A 298 -24.40 -4.36 56.27
N ILE A 299 -23.14 -4.37 55.82
CA ILE A 299 -22.14 -3.35 56.16
C ILE A 299 -22.62 -2.00 55.64
N ASP A 300 -22.61 -0.99 56.51
CA ASP A 300 -22.92 0.38 56.12
C ASP A 300 -21.65 1.08 55.70
N TRP A 301 -21.51 1.26 54.40
CA TRP A 301 -20.32 1.87 53.82
C TRP A 301 -20.33 3.39 53.90
N GLY A 302 -21.50 4.05 53.96
CA GLY A 302 -21.60 5.49 53.71
C GLY A 302 -20.87 5.87 52.41
N THR A 303 -19.94 6.84 52.50
CA THR A 303 -19.01 7.20 51.43
C THR A 303 -17.62 6.54 51.55
N GLY A 304 -17.51 5.48 52.34
CA GLY A 304 -16.28 4.77 52.67
C GLY A 304 -15.71 3.94 51.54
N THR A 305 -14.49 3.41 51.75
CA THR A 305 -13.73 2.68 50.73
C THR A 305 -13.22 1.35 51.25
N LEU A 306 -13.44 0.27 50.50
CA LEU A 306 -12.75 -0.99 50.70
C LEU A 306 -11.50 -1.04 49.81
N ILE A 307 -10.33 -1.22 50.42
CA ILE A 307 -9.10 -1.57 49.71
C ILE A 307 -8.79 -3.04 50.00
N LYS A 308 -8.94 -3.91 49.00
CA LYS A 308 -8.49 -5.30 49.08
C LYS A 308 -7.08 -5.40 48.49
N ASP A 309 -6.07 -5.67 49.32
CA ASP A 309 -4.66 -5.71 48.94
C ASP A 309 -4.08 -7.13 49.10
N GLY A 310 -3.99 -7.88 48.01
CA GLY A 310 -3.44 -9.24 48.04
C GLY A 310 -3.96 -10.13 46.92
N ASN A 311 -3.44 -11.37 46.86
CA ASN A 311 -3.74 -12.29 45.78
C ASN A 311 -5.16 -12.85 45.87
N GLY A 312 -5.98 -12.56 44.86
CA GLY A 312 -7.36 -13.03 44.77
C GLY A 312 -8.30 -12.52 45.88
N TRP A 313 -9.60 -12.60 45.61
CA TRP A 313 -10.67 -12.22 46.50
C TRP A 313 -11.96 -12.91 46.09
N GLY A 314 -12.39 -13.90 46.87
CA GLY A 314 -13.75 -14.42 46.78
C GLY A 314 -14.65 -13.58 47.66
N ILE A 315 -15.54 -12.80 47.06
CA ILE A 315 -16.53 -12.01 47.80
C ILE A 315 -17.47 -12.98 48.52
N ASP A 316 -17.75 -12.70 49.79
CA ASP A 316 -18.67 -13.50 50.59
C ASP A 316 -20.07 -13.43 49.96
N ALA A 317 -20.78 -14.56 49.89
CA ALA A 317 -22.08 -14.64 49.24
C ALA A 317 -23.15 -13.82 49.97
N ASP A 318 -22.91 -13.51 51.23
CA ASP A 318 -23.84 -12.77 52.07
C ASP A 318 -23.62 -11.24 52.01
N ILE A 319 -22.65 -10.75 51.22
CA ILE A 319 -22.44 -9.33 50.97
C ILE A 319 -23.19 -8.91 49.70
N THR A 320 -23.98 -7.84 49.80
CA THR A 320 -24.84 -7.35 48.71
C THR A 320 -24.36 -6.06 48.05
N GLY A 321 -23.33 -5.40 48.58
CA GLY A 321 -22.86 -4.15 47.98
C GLY A 321 -21.70 -3.48 48.69
N PHE A 322 -21.15 -2.46 48.02
CA PHE A 322 -20.05 -1.62 48.46
C PHE A 322 -20.30 -0.17 48.04
N ASN A 323 -19.58 0.78 48.66
CA ASN A 323 -19.47 2.13 48.11
C ASN A 323 -18.29 2.22 47.12
N ASN A 324 -17.07 2.52 47.61
CA ASN A 324 -15.87 2.49 46.76
C ASN A 324 -15.11 1.17 46.96
N VAL A 325 -14.61 0.57 45.87
CA VAL A 325 -13.82 -0.67 45.89
C VAL A 325 -12.51 -0.47 45.14
N ILE A 326 -11.39 -0.75 45.80
CA ILE A 326 -10.06 -0.79 45.20
C ILE A 326 -9.46 -2.18 45.39
N LYS A 327 -9.18 -2.90 44.30
CA LYS A 327 -8.46 -4.18 44.34
C LYS A 327 -7.02 -3.99 43.87
N LYS A 328 -6.06 -4.20 44.79
CA LYS A 328 -4.60 -4.22 44.54
C LYS A 328 -4.07 -5.64 44.53
N GLY A 329 -2.99 -5.88 43.78
CA GLY A 329 -2.38 -7.20 43.58
C GLY A 329 -3.14 -8.07 42.59
N SER A 330 -2.49 -9.11 42.07
CA SER A 330 -3.03 -9.93 40.98
C SER A 330 -4.05 -10.98 41.45
N GLY A 331 -4.72 -11.62 40.48
CA GLY A 331 -5.60 -12.76 40.71
C GLY A 331 -7.09 -12.44 40.58
N TRP A 332 -7.92 -13.41 40.99
CA TRP A 332 -9.36 -13.39 40.71
C TRP A 332 -10.18 -12.68 41.77
N VAL A 333 -11.02 -11.73 41.36
CA VAL A 333 -12.18 -11.23 42.12
C VAL A 333 -13.39 -12.05 41.70
N THR A 334 -13.86 -12.95 42.55
CA THR A 334 -15.00 -13.82 42.26
C THR A 334 -16.22 -13.36 43.04
N MET A 335 -17.27 -12.99 42.31
CA MET A 335 -18.57 -12.66 42.89
C MET A 335 -19.33 -13.92 43.27
N ARG A 336 -20.09 -13.85 44.37
CA ARG A 336 -20.98 -14.92 44.84
C ARG A 336 -22.42 -14.45 45.12
N ASN A 337 -22.70 -13.19 44.81
CA ASN A 337 -23.99 -12.55 44.93
C ASN A 337 -24.04 -11.33 43.98
N ASN A 338 -25.23 -10.82 43.71
CA ASN A 338 -25.40 -9.53 43.06
C ASN A 338 -24.85 -8.42 43.95
N LEU A 339 -24.10 -7.48 43.37
CA LEU A 339 -23.46 -6.39 44.07
C LEU A 339 -23.99 -5.05 43.59
N ASP A 340 -24.59 -4.30 44.50
CA ASP A 340 -24.91 -2.88 44.32
C ASP A 340 -23.71 -2.01 44.72
N ILE A 341 -23.28 -1.15 43.81
CA ILE A 341 -22.17 -0.23 43.98
C ILE A 341 -22.68 1.21 44.04
N THR A 342 -22.33 1.94 45.08
CA THR A 342 -22.72 3.36 45.24
C THR A 342 -21.56 4.34 44.94
N GLY A 343 -20.34 3.84 44.72
CA GLY A 343 -19.12 4.61 44.46
C GLY A 343 -18.31 4.09 43.26
N ASN A 344 -17.00 4.34 43.26
CA ASN A 344 -16.09 3.94 42.17
C ASN A 344 -15.53 2.53 42.39
N VAL A 345 -15.27 1.82 41.29
CA VAL A 345 -14.56 0.53 41.28
C VAL A 345 -13.23 0.70 40.55
N THR A 346 -12.13 0.30 41.20
CA THR A 346 -10.79 0.32 40.60
C THR A 346 -10.07 -0.99 40.84
N PHE A 347 -9.85 -1.73 39.77
CA PHE A 347 -9.04 -2.94 39.76
C PHE A 347 -7.71 -2.64 39.05
N TYR A 348 -6.58 -2.86 39.74
CA TYR A 348 -5.24 -2.67 39.16
C TYR A 348 -4.89 -3.81 38.20
N ASP A 349 -3.73 -3.68 37.55
CA ASP A 349 -3.21 -4.63 36.56
C ASP A 349 -3.21 -6.07 37.08
N GLU A 350 -3.34 -7.04 36.15
CA GLU A 350 -3.42 -8.48 36.40
C GLU A 350 -4.57 -8.93 37.34
N THR A 351 -5.62 -8.11 37.48
CA THR A 351 -6.81 -8.43 38.28
C THR A 351 -7.93 -8.96 37.40
N ASN A 352 -8.36 -10.20 37.62
CA ASN A 352 -9.41 -10.83 36.82
C ASN A 352 -10.77 -10.76 37.55
N LEU A 353 -11.77 -10.11 36.97
CA LEU A 353 -13.14 -10.11 37.49
C LEU A 353 -13.89 -11.34 36.95
N ASN A 354 -14.41 -12.18 37.85
CA ASN A 354 -15.33 -13.27 37.54
C ASN A 354 -16.69 -12.97 38.17
N MET A 355 -17.63 -12.52 37.34
CA MET A 355 -18.98 -12.17 37.80
C MET A 355 -19.86 -13.40 38.03
N GLN A 356 -19.47 -14.56 37.50
CA GLN A 356 -20.36 -15.72 37.40
C GLN A 356 -21.72 -15.28 36.86
N GLN A 357 -22.82 -15.80 37.42
CA GLN A 357 -24.20 -15.45 37.05
C GLN A 357 -24.74 -14.18 37.73
N PHE A 358 -23.88 -13.38 38.38
CA PHE A 358 -24.29 -12.27 39.23
C PHE A 358 -24.11 -10.90 38.56
N ALA A 359 -24.96 -9.95 38.92
CA ALA A 359 -24.90 -8.58 38.43
C ALA A 359 -23.98 -7.70 39.29
N LEU A 360 -23.21 -6.83 38.64
CA LEU A 360 -22.41 -5.77 39.26
C LEU A 360 -22.95 -4.43 38.75
N ASP A 361 -23.83 -3.81 39.53
CA ASP A 361 -24.58 -2.64 39.10
C ASP A 361 -24.23 -1.44 39.97
N CYS A 362 -24.03 -0.29 39.35
CA CYS A 362 -23.90 0.97 40.06
C CYS A 362 -25.25 1.69 40.13
N SER A 363 -25.80 1.84 41.34
CA SER A 363 -27.08 2.52 41.57
C SER A 363 -26.99 4.05 41.58
N VAL A 364 -25.76 4.61 41.53
CA VAL A 364 -25.50 6.05 41.56
C VAL A 364 -24.85 6.50 40.25
N ALA A 365 -25.49 7.44 39.56
CA ALA A 365 -24.98 7.95 38.30
C ALA A 365 -23.60 8.65 38.42
N GLY A 366 -22.81 8.59 37.36
CA GLY A 366 -21.56 9.35 37.23
C GLY A 366 -20.32 8.73 37.91
N LYS A 367 -20.39 7.47 38.33
CA LYS A 367 -19.25 6.73 38.90
C LYS A 367 -18.40 6.06 37.82
N GLU A 368 -17.16 5.71 38.18
CA GLU A 368 -16.19 5.07 37.31
C GLU A 368 -16.06 3.57 37.62
N PHE A 369 -16.05 2.75 36.56
CA PHE A 369 -15.53 1.39 36.59
C PHE A 369 -14.18 1.34 35.87
N LYS A 370 -13.11 0.99 36.59
CA LYS A 370 -11.75 0.90 36.06
C LYS A 370 -11.17 -0.51 36.24
N ILE A 371 -10.55 -1.03 35.18
CA ILE A 371 -9.76 -2.27 35.22
C ILE A 371 -8.45 -2.09 34.46
N GLY A 372 -7.34 -2.49 35.09
CA GLY A 372 -5.99 -2.29 34.59
C GLY A 372 -5.56 -3.25 33.48
N ALA A 373 -4.29 -3.17 33.11
CA ALA A 373 -3.67 -3.96 32.06
C ALA A 373 -3.65 -5.46 32.39
N ASP A 374 -3.50 -6.30 31.36
CA ASP A 374 -3.34 -7.76 31.44
C ASP A 374 -4.41 -8.48 32.30
N SER A 375 -5.58 -7.86 32.38
CA SER A 375 -6.71 -8.27 33.21
C SER A 375 -7.80 -8.93 32.36
N ARG A 376 -8.71 -9.67 33.02
CA ARG A 376 -9.85 -10.31 32.35
C ARG A 376 -11.16 -9.99 33.02
N ILE A 377 -12.22 -9.83 32.23
CA ILE A 377 -13.60 -9.74 32.72
C ILE A 377 -14.36 -10.96 32.20
N TYR A 378 -14.85 -11.82 33.09
CA TYR A 378 -15.72 -12.95 32.75
C TYR A 378 -17.15 -12.60 33.12
N CYS A 379 -17.94 -12.30 32.09
CA CYS A 379 -19.34 -11.92 32.17
C CYS A 379 -20.20 -13.14 31.83
N TYR A 380 -20.95 -13.72 32.75
CA TYR A 380 -21.80 -14.89 32.46
C TYR A 380 -23.29 -14.60 32.69
N LEU A 381 -24.11 -14.72 31.64
CA LEU A 381 -25.57 -14.63 31.78
C LEU A 381 -26.18 -16.05 31.80
N ALA A 382 -26.83 -16.41 32.91
CA ALA A 382 -27.54 -17.67 33.09
C ALA A 382 -29.05 -17.52 32.79
N ASP A 383 -29.75 -18.60 32.45
CA ASP A 383 -31.21 -18.68 32.30
C ASP A 383 -32.01 -18.10 33.49
N THR A 384 -31.45 -18.19 34.70
CA THR A 384 -32.10 -17.69 35.93
C THR A 384 -31.93 -16.18 36.16
N ALA A 385 -31.09 -15.49 35.37
CA ALA A 385 -30.71 -14.10 35.58
C ALA A 385 -31.76 -13.11 35.05
N THR A 386 -32.87 -12.99 35.77
CA THR A 386 -33.95 -12.01 35.50
C THR A 386 -33.57 -10.55 35.79
N ALA A 387 -32.39 -10.29 36.39
CA ALA A 387 -32.07 -9.01 37.01
C ALA A 387 -31.28 -8.00 36.13
N SER A 388 -30.60 -8.42 35.06
CA SER A 388 -29.59 -7.57 34.41
C SER A 388 -29.98 -6.94 33.07
N GLY A 389 -31.27 -7.02 32.69
CA GLY A 389 -31.74 -6.47 31.40
C GLY A 389 -31.04 -7.07 30.17
N GLY A 390 -30.53 -8.31 30.28
CA GLY A 390 -29.82 -9.00 29.20
C GLY A 390 -28.32 -8.68 29.10
N LYS A 391 -27.72 -8.00 30.10
CA LYS A 391 -26.29 -7.65 30.12
C LYS A 391 -25.57 -8.39 31.25
N ALA A 392 -24.50 -9.13 30.98
CA ALA A 392 -23.67 -9.75 32.03
C ALA A 392 -22.42 -8.93 32.42
N PHE A 393 -22.30 -7.71 31.89
CA PHE A 393 -21.18 -6.80 32.10
C PHE A 393 -21.48 -5.82 33.26
N PRO A 394 -20.48 -5.21 33.93
CA PRO A 394 -20.75 -4.19 34.94
C PRO A 394 -21.58 -3.02 34.39
N THR A 395 -22.72 -2.69 35.01
CA THR A 395 -23.66 -1.68 34.50
C THR A 395 -23.85 -0.49 35.45
N GLY A 396 -24.48 0.59 34.98
CA GLY A 396 -24.84 1.77 35.78
C GLY A 396 -23.72 2.81 35.99
N PHE A 397 -22.48 2.52 35.58
CA PHE A 397 -21.37 3.46 35.67
C PHE A 397 -21.44 4.53 34.57
N GLY A 398 -21.03 5.77 34.91
CA GLY A 398 -20.98 6.88 33.95
C GLY A 398 -19.70 6.91 33.11
N THR A 399 -18.65 6.23 33.54
CA THR A 399 -17.38 6.13 32.81
C THR A 399 -16.78 4.75 32.98
N TYR A 400 -16.25 4.20 31.89
CA TYR A 400 -15.56 2.93 31.85
C TYR A 400 -14.13 3.15 31.39
N ASN A 401 -13.17 2.76 32.22
CA ASN A 401 -11.74 2.88 31.94
C ASN A 401 -11.14 1.47 31.90
N ILE A 402 -11.19 0.87 30.72
CA ILE A 402 -10.73 -0.50 30.46
C ILE A 402 -9.44 -0.40 29.67
N ASP A 403 -8.36 -0.95 30.20
CA ASP A 403 -7.08 -0.96 29.49
C ASP A 403 -7.18 -1.74 28.17
N ALA A 404 -6.47 -1.28 27.13
CA ALA A 404 -6.51 -1.89 25.80
C ALA A 404 -6.04 -3.36 25.78
N THR A 405 -5.20 -3.77 26.74
CA THR A 405 -4.72 -5.16 26.89
C THR A 405 -5.70 -6.06 27.64
N ASN A 406 -6.75 -5.51 28.27
CA ASN A 406 -7.78 -6.28 28.95
C ASN A 406 -8.48 -7.24 27.99
N THR A 407 -8.95 -8.38 28.49
CA THR A 407 -9.84 -9.27 27.72
C THR A 407 -11.20 -9.43 28.40
N THR A 408 -12.24 -8.98 27.72
CA THR A 408 -13.63 -9.19 28.14
C THR A 408 -14.21 -10.42 27.45
N TYR A 409 -14.66 -11.39 28.24
CA TYR A 409 -15.36 -12.59 27.79
C TYR A 409 -16.86 -12.43 28.04
N ILE A 410 -17.64 -12.35 26.97
CA ILE A 410 -19.11 -12.38 27.00
C ILE A 410 -19.54 -13.85 26.92
N ARG A 411 -20.09 -14.38 28.00
CA ARG A 411 -20.34 -15.81 28.26
C ARG A 411 -21.76 -16.06 28.75
N GLY A 412 -22.28 -17.28 28.63
CA GLY A 412 -23.65 -17.61 29.05
C GLY A 412 -24.47 -18.43 28.06
N ASP A 413 -25.68 -18.80 28.47
CA ASP A 413 -26.63 -19.63 27.71
C ASP A 413 -27.82 -18.84 27.14
N GLN A 414 -27.94 -17.54 27.46
CA GLN A 414 -28.99 -16.65 26.97
C GLN A 414 -28.49 -15.59 25.98
N ASP A 415 -29.43 -15.04 25.22
CA ASP A 415 -29.25 -13.82 24.42
C ASP A 415 -28.65 -12.69 25.28
N GLN A 416 -27.67 -11.97 24.72
CA GLN A 416 -26.96 -10.92 25.44
C GLN A 416 -26.87 -9.62 24.66
N THR A 417 -26.69 -8.54 25.42
CA THR A 417 -26.42 -7.22 24.87
C THR A 417 -25.02 -6.78 25.29
N ILE A 418 -24.18 -6.43 24.32
CA ILE A 418 -22.91 -5.75 24.56
C ILE A 418 -23.23 -4.29 24.88
N LEU A 419 -22.70 -3.82 26.00
CA LEU A 419 -22.80 -2.42 26.37
C LEU A 419 -21.86 -1.61 25.49
N SER A 420 -22.36 -0.61 24.78
CA SER A 420 -21.58 0.23 23.86
C SER A 420 -20.82 1.38 24.53
N THR A 421 -21.17 1.72 25.76
CA THR A 421 -20.53 2.82 26.50
C THR A 421 -19.03 2.60 26.79
N PRO A 422 -18.56 1.39 27.15
CA PRO A 422 -17.15 1.09 27.28
C PRO A 422 -16.45 0.99 25.92
N THR A 423 -15.24 1.53 25.85
CA THR A 423 -14.25 1.10 24.86
C THR A 423 -13.59 -0.17 25.37
N TYR A 424 -13.68 -1.25 24.61
CA TYR A 424 -13.10 -2.54 25.01
C TYR A 424 -11.63 -2.63 24.59
N GLY A 425 -10.83 -3.35 25.38
CA GLY A 425 -9.55 -3.90 24.93
C GLY A 425 -9.79 -5.01 23.91
N ASN A 426 -9.61 -6.27 24.31
CA ASN A 426 -10.07 -7.43 23.55
C ASN A 426 -11.50 -7.80 23.95
N LEU A 427 -12.34 -8.17 22.99
CA LEU A 427 -13.74 -8.56 23.22
C LEU A 427 -14.03 -9.92 22.58
N TYR A 428 -14.28 -10.92 23.44
CA TYR A 428 -14.50 -12.30 23.02
C TYR A 428 -15.92 -12.76 23.32
N LEU A 429 -16.64 -13.18 22.27
CA LEU A 429 -17.90 -13.88 22.39
C LEU A 429 -17.59 -15.37 22.57
N TYR A 430 -17.88 -15.89 23.76
CA TYR A 430 -17.35 -17.17 24.24
C TYR A 430 -18.46 -18.06 24.82
N ASP A 431 -18.22 -19.37 24.84
CA ASP A 431 -19.15 -20.49 25.10
C ASP A 431 -19.92 -20.98 23.85
N ASP A 432 -20.12 -22.30 23.80
CA ASP A 432 -20.71 -23.03 22.67
C ASP A 432 -22.23 -23.21 22.82
N ASN A 433 -22.95 -22.13 23.13
CA ASN A 433 -24.40 -22.14 23.30
C ASN A 433 -25.06 -21.34 22.18
N THR A 434 -26.19 -21.83 21.65
CA THR A 434 -26.98 -21.13 20.64
C THR A 434 -27.61 -19.86 21.22
N ARG A 435 -27.16 -18.68 20.78
CA ARG A 435 -27.66 -17.39 21.27
C ARG A 435 -27.34 -16.24 20.33
N THR A 436 -28.09 -15.16 20.46
CA THR A 436 -27.81 -13.88 19.78
C THR A 436 -27.11 -12.91 20.72
N VAL A 437 -26.03 -12.28 20.25
CA VAL A 437 -25.39 -11.14 20.93
C VAL A 437 -25.70 -9.86 20.14
N LYS A 438 -26.31 -8.89 20.82
CA LYS A 438 -26.80 -7.63 20.25
C LYS A 438 -25.95 -6.45 20.71
N LEU A 439 -25.84 -5.42 19.88
CA LEU A 439 -25.29 -4.12 20.30
C LEU A 439 -26.42 -3.21 20.79
N ASP A 440 -26.17 -2.37 21.80
CA ASP A 440 -27.07 -1.28 22.22
C ASP A 440 -26.64 0.12 21.77
N GLY A 441 -25.56 0.19 20.99
CA GLY A 441 -24.95 1.40 20.44
C GLY A 441 -23.69 1.05 19.66
N ASN A 442 -22.97 2.07 19.18
CA ASN A 442 -21.73 1.88 18.42
C ASN A 442 -20.65 1.21 19.27
N LEU A 443 -20.01 0.17 18.71
CA LEU A 443 -19.00 -0.62 19.40
C LEU A 443 -17.59 -0.18 19.00
N THR A 444 -16.71 0.00 19.99
CA THR A 444 -15.27 0.23 19.76
C THR A 444 -14.45 -0.81 20.53
N VAL A 445 -13.57 -1.50 19.80
CA VAL A 445 -12.67 -2.55 20.32
C VAL A 445 -11.24 -2.20 19.92
N LEU A 446 -10.39 -1.84 20.88
CA LEU A 446 -8.99 -1.47 20.64
C LEU A 446 -8.07 -2.68 20.40
N GLY A 447 -8.50 -3.86 20.84
CA GLY A 447 -7.81 -5.14 20.69
C GLY A 447 -8.59 -6.11 19.81
N ASP A 448 -8.32 -7.41 19.98
CA ASP A 448 -8.91 -8.47 19.16
C ASP A 448 -10.42 -8.60 19.40
N PHE A 449 -11.17 -8.81 18.32
CA PHE A 449 -12.57 -9.23 18.38
C PHE A 449 -12.68 -10.68 17.93
N ARG A 450 -13.17 -11.56 18.81
CA ARG A 450 -13.26 -12.99 18.49
C ARG A 450 -14.59 -13.61 18.86
N MET A 451 -15.18 -14.32 17.92
CA MET A 451 -16.30 -15.24 18.12
C MET A 451 -15.72 -16.65 18.15
N TYR A 452 -15.71 -17.32 19.30
CA TYR A 452 -14.97 -18.59 19.45
C TYR A 452 -15.69 -19.82 18.90
N TYR A 453 -17.02 -19.79 18.86
CA TYR A 453 -17.88 -20.94 18.57
C TYR A 453 -18.96 -20.56 17.56
N ASP A 454 -19.41 -21.53 16.77
CA ASP A 454 -20.30 -21.31 15.62
C ASP A 454 -21.76 -21.04 16.00
N ASN A 455 -22.10 -21.27 17.26
CA ASN A 455 -23.45 -21.15 17.80
C ASN A 455 -23.81 -19.72 18.27
N ILE A 456 -22.92 -18.74 18.10
CA ILE A 456 -23.19 -17.35 18.49
C ILE A 456 -23.47 -16.53 17.23
N THR A 457 -24.65 -15.92 17.15
CA THR A 457 -24.98 -14.94 16.09
C THR A 457 -24.69 -13.52 16.60
N LEU A 458 -23.95 -12.72 15.85
CA LEU A 458 -23.77 -11.29 16.13
C LEU A 458 -24.84 -10.47 15.40
N ASN A 459 -25.51 -9.58 16.12
CA ASN A 459 -26.51 -8.66 15.57
C ASN A 459 -26.16 -7.22 15.94
N ASP A 460 -25.71 -6.43 14.97
CA ASP A 460 -25.26 -5.05 15.18
C ASP A 460 -26.40 -4.06 15.48
N GLN A 461 -27.67 -4.44 15.31
CA GLN A 461 -28.85 -3.59 15.51
C GLN A 461 -28.79 -2.25 14.74
N GLY A 462 -28.05 -2.20 13.62
CA GLY A 462 -27.85 -0.98 12.84
C GLY A 462 -26.81 -0.02 13.45
N HIS A 463 -25.94 -0.48 14.34
CA HIS A 463 -24.86 0.31 14.93
C HIS A 463 -23.51 0.04 14.27
N ASP A 464 -22.61 1.03 14.34
CA ASP A 464 -21.26 0.92 13.77
C ASP A 464 -20.36 0.06 14.66
N ILE A 465 -19.40 -0.63 14.04
CA ILE A 465 -18.37 -1.41 14.73
C ILE A 465 -16.98 -0.91 14.30
N SER A 466 -16.11 -0.56 15.26
CA SER A 466 -14.68 -0.23 15.01
C SER A 466 -13.77 -1.20 15.75
N ILE A 467 -12.82 -1.82 15.03
CA ILE A 467 -11.92 -2.85 15.57
C ILE A 467 -10.47 -2.60 15.14
N ALA A 468 -9.59 -2.43 16.13
CA ALA A 468 -8.17 -2.16 15.91
C ALA A 468 -7.26 -3.39 16.11
N GLY A 469 -7.77 -4.47 16.68
CA GLY A 469 -7.00 -5.69 16.97
C GLY A 469 -6.50 -6.45 15.76
N ALA A 470 -5.47 -7.28 15.98
CA ALA A 470 -4.83 -8.05 14.93
C ALA A 470 -5.69 -9.22 14.44
N THR A 471 -6.58 -9.75 15.28
CA THR A 471 -7.48 -10.85 14.92
C THR A 471 -8.92 -10.38 14.97
N VAL A 472 -9.64 -10.52 13.85
CA VAL A 472 -11.06 -10.17 13.72
C VAL A 472 -11.83 -11.37 13.16
N ASP A 473 -12.56 -12.05 14.05
CA ASP A 473 -13.40 -13.21 13.71
C ASP A 473 -14.87 -12.79 13.71
N LEU A 474 -15.47 -12.76 12.51
CA LEU A 474 -16.85 -12.32 12.27
C LEU A 474 -17.72 -13.48 11.74
N ARG A 475 -17.57 -14.67 12.34
CA ARG A 475 -18.44 -15.81 12.00
C ARG A 475 -19.89 -15.52 12.39
N ASP A 476 -20.85 -16.09 11.67
CA ASP A 476 -22.30 -15.89 11.88
C ASP A 476 -22.72 -14.42 12.14
N TYR A 477 -22.18 -13.52 11.33
CA TYR A 477 -22.53 -12.10 11.34
C TYR A 477 -23.19 -11.71 10.03
N THR A 478 -24.38 -11.09 10.11
CA THR A 478 -25.03 -10.43 8.98
C THR A 478 -25.00 -8.93 9.21
N PRO A 479 -24.07 -8.20 8.58
CA PRO A 479 -23.87 -6.78 8.84
C PRO A 479 -25.00 -5.92 8.27
N THR A 480 -25.45 -4.93 9.04
CA THR A 480 -26.50 -3.98 8.61
C THR A 480 -26.02 -2.52 8.59
N ASN A 481 -24.86 -2.22 9.20
CA ASN A 481 -24.27 -0.89 9.20
C ASN A 481 -22.73 -0.94 9.01
N THR A 482 -22.03 0.18 9.21
CA THR A 482 -20.59 0.33 8.94
C THR A 482 -19.72 -0.47 9.88
N ILE A 483 -18.73 -1.16 9.30
CA ILE A 483 -17.61 -1.74 10.02
C ILE A 483 -16.30 -1.07 9.61
N THR A 484 -15.54 -0.61 10.61
CA THR A 484 -14.24 0.05 10.45
C THR A 484 -13.13 -0.83 11.00
N PHE A 485 -12.12 -1.08 10.17
CA PHE A 485 -10.90 -1.79 10.54
C PHE A 485 -9.76 -0.76 10.67
N ASP A 486 -9.50 -0.31 11.90
CA ASP A 486 -8.63 0.83 12.24
C ASP A 486 -7.31 0.42 12.92
N GLY A 487 -6.91 -0.84 12.80
CA GLY A 487 -5.67 -1.34 13.40
C GLY A 487 -4.41 -0.76 12.78
N ALA A 488 -3.52 -0.18 13.59
CA ALA A 488 -2.21 0.29 13.14
C ALA A 488 -1.24 -0.85 12.76
N SER A 489 -1.43 -2.03 13.35
CA SER A 489 -0.74 -3.26 12.99
C SER A 489 -1.49 -4.05 11.91
N GLY A 490 -0.91 -5.15 11.45
CA GLY A 490 -1.60 -6.10 10.57
C GLY A 490 -2.87 -6.65 11.21
N GLN A 491 -3.99 -6.68 10.48
CA GLN A 491 -5.25 -7.32 10.88
C GLN A 491 -5.58 -8.50 9.95
N ASN A 492 -5.97 -9.62 10.53
CA ASN A 492 -6.53 -10.76 9.84
C ASN A 492 -8.05 -10.81 10.08
N ILE A 493 -8.83 -10.71 9.02
CA ILE A 493 -10.28 -10.55 9.06
C ILE A 493 -10.90 -11.74 8.32
N TYR A 494 -11.71 -12.54 9.01
CA TYR A 494 -12.23 -13.81 8.50
C TYR A 494 -13.55 -14.22 9.17
N ALA A 495 -14.24 -15.21 8.60
CA ALA A 495 -15.44 -15.81 9.18
C ALA A 495 -15.11 -17.24 9.65
N GLY A 496 -14.58 -17.38 10.87
CA GLY A 496 -14.03 -18.65 11.35
C GLY A 496 -15.05 -19.78 11.53
N GLY A 497 -14.55 -20.97 11.86
CA GLY A 497 -15.40 -22.13 12.17
C GLY A 497 -15.87 -22.88 10.92
N SER A 498 -17.17 -23.17 10.84
CA SER A 498 -17.81 -23.82 9.68
C SER A 498 -18.30 -22.85 8.60
N TYR A 499 -18.13 -21.54 8.80
CA TYR A 499 -18.48 -20.50 7.85
C TYR A 499 -17.38 -20.38 6.79
N THR A 500 -17.77 -20.17 5.55
CA THR A 500 -16.83 -20.06 4.41
C THR A 500 -16.98 -18.71 3.68
N THR A 501 -17.75 -17.79 4.25
CA THR A 501 -18.07 -16.50 3.64
C THR A 501 -17.95 -15.40 4.69
N LEU A 502 -17.05 -14.45 4.45
CA LEU A 502 -16.93 -13.23 5.24
C LEU A 502 -17.89 -12.19 4.67
N LYS A 503 -18.95 -11.89 5.43
CA LYS A 503 -19.94 -10.87 5.05
C LYS A 503 -19.62 -9.54 5.71
N LEU A 504 -19.58 -8.48 4.91
CA LEU A 504 -19.32 -7.11 5.35
C LEU A 504 -20.33 -6.14 4.71
N ASN A 505 -20.63 -5.03 5.40
CA ASN A 505 -21.46 -3.95 4.88
C ASN A 505 -20.79 -2.61 5.21
N ASN A 506 -20.84 -1.65 4.29
CA ASN A 506 -20.24 -0.31 4.44
C ASN A 506 -18.86 -0.32 5.12
N VAL A 507 -17.86 -0.86 4.44
CA VAL A 507 -16.54 -1.16 5.00
C VAL A 507 -15.60 0.04 4.88
N VAL A 508 -14.90 0.34 5.97
CA VAL A 508 -13.84 1.34 6.01
C VAL A 508 -12.54 0.72 6.53
N PHE A 509 -11.50 0.71 5.72
CA PHE A 509 -10.14 0.39 6.16
C PHE A 509 -9.43 1.71 6.50
N ASN A 510 -9.07 1.90 7.78
CA ASN A 510 -8.52 3.15 8.33
C ASN A 510 -7.42 2.90 9.38
N GLY A 511 -6.46 2.05 9.05
CA GLY A 511 -5.39 1.62 9.94
C GLY A 511 -4.17 2.52 9.99
N THR A 512 -4.14 3.65 9.27
CA THR A 512 -2.97 4.56 9.23
C THR A 512 -1.66 3.89 8.77
N GLY A 513 -1.75 2.84 7.93
CA GLY A 513 -0.58 2.11 7.42
C GLY A 513 -0.55 0.61 7.72
N GLY A 514 -1.48 0.10 8.54
CA GLY A 514 -1.56 -1.31 8.87
C GLY A 514 -2.08 -2.17 7.71
N GLN A 515 -1.49 -3.35 7.48
CA GLN A 515 -2.01 -4.32 6.51
C GLN A 515 -3.34 -4.93 6.98
N LYS A 516 -4.26 -5.18 6.06
CA LYS A 516 -5.60 -5.75 6.32
C LYS A 516 -5.77 -6.93 5.39
N THR A 517 -5.86 -8.14 5.91
CA THR A 517 -6.00 -9.36 5.12
C THR A 517 -7.42 -9.88 5.25
N LEU A 518 -8.10 -10.02 4.11
CA LEU A 518 -9.41 -10.66 4.02
C LEU A 518 -9.17 -12.15 3.72
N ASP A 519 -9.34 -12.99 4.74
CA ASP A 519 -8.89 -14.37 4.75
C ASP A 519 -10.05 -15.35 4.92
N GLU A 520 -10.94 -15.38 3.93
CA GLU A 520 -12.03 -16.34 3.87
C GLU A 520 -12.28 -16.79 2.42
N THR A 521 -12.78 -18.01 2.23
CA THR A 521 -13.00 -18.61 0.90
C THR A 521 -13.79 -17.70 -0.04
N THR A 522 -14.75 -16.95 0.50
CA THR A 522 -15.55 -15.95 -0.21
C THR A 522 -15.69 -14.70 0.63
N ILE A 523 -15.56 -13.53 0.01
CA ILE A 523 -15.74 -12.21 0.64
C ILE A 523 -16.93 -11.52 -0.01
N ASP A 524 -17.96 -11.20 0.78
CA ASP A 524 -19.15 -10.47 0.31
C ASP A 524 -19.18 -9.09 0.94
N ILE A 525 -19.26 -8.04 0.13
CA ILE A 525 -19.31 -6.65 0.58
C ILE A 525 -20.53 -5.97 -0.05
N SER A 526 -21.61 -5.78 0.71
CA SER A 526 -22.90 -5.29 0.20
C SER A 526 -23.11 -3.79 0.23
N GLY A 527 -22.24 -3.05 0.93
CA GLY A 527 -22.28 -1.60 1.04
C GLY A 527 -21.02 -0.94 0.51
N LYS A 528 -20.90 0.38 0.71
CA LYS A 528 -19.74 1.15 0.26
C LYS A 528 -18.42 0.55 0.75
N LEU A 529 -17.42 0.44 -0.13
CA LEU A 529 -16.07 0.04 0.24
C LEU A 529 -15.13 1.24 0.18
N THR A 530 -14.50 1.58 1.32
CA THR A 530 -13.50 2.65 1.42
C THR A 530 -12.17 2.10 1.91
N ILE A 531 -11.11 2.33 1.15
CA ILE A 531 -9.73 2.05 1.54
C ILE A 531 -9.00 3.38 1.65
N ASN A 532 -8.67 3.80 2.87
CA ASN A 532 -8.03 5.09 3.11
C ASN A 532 -6.54 5.10 2.71
N THR A 533 -5.99 6.30 2.54
CA THR A 533 -4.58 6.50 2.23
C THR A 533 -3.65 5.79 3.21
N ASN A 534 -2.59 5.17 2.68
CA ASN A 534 -1.58 4.36 3.38
C ASN A 534 -2.04 2.97 3.82
N ASP A 535 -3.34 2.65 3.84
CA ASP A 535 -3.78 1.31 4.19
C ASP A 535 -3.59 0.32 3.03
N THR A 536 -3.24 -0.91 3.38
CA THR A 536 -3.07 -2.01 2.43
C THR A 536 -4.09 -3.09 2.71
N VAL A 537 -4.93 -3.41 1.72
CA VAL A 537 -5.89 -4.52 1.77
C VAL A 537 -5.40 -5.64 0.86
N ASN A 538 -5.19 -6.82 1.43
CA ASN A 538 -4.82 -8.04 0.72
C ASN A 538 -6.01 -8.98 0.66
N CYS A 539 -6.26 -9.54 -0.52
CA CYS A 539 -7.24 -10.61 -0.72
C CYS A 539 -6.71 -11.61 -1.76
N SER A 540 -6.98 -12.89 -1.55
CA SER A 540 -6.62 -13.97 -2.49
C SER A 540 -7.81 -14.87 -2.82
N HIS A 541 -9.02 -14.43 -2.55
CA HIS A 541 -10.27 -15.19 -2.59
C HIS A 541 -11.28 -14.47 -3.48
N ASP A 542 -12.37 -15.14 -3.85
CA ASP A 542 -13.42 -14.46 -4.61
C ASP A 542 -14.03 -13.33 -3.76
N LEU A 543 -14.13 -12.14 -4.34
CA LEU A 543 -14.69 -10.95 -3.70
C LEU A 543 -15.91 -10.48 -4.49
N TYR A 544 -17.09 -10.61 -3.90
CA TYR A 544 -18.35 -10.11 -4.42
C TYR A 544 -18.62 -8.73 -3.83
N PHE A 545 -18.53 -7.70 -4.67
CA PHE A 545 -18.76 -6.31 -4.27
C PHE A 545 -20.12 -5.83 -4.78
N GLU A 546 -21.14 -6.03 -3.94
CA GLU A 546 -22.54 -5.68 -4.17
C GLU A 546 -22.87 -4.24 -3.73
N GLY A 547 -21.86 -3.49 -3.28
CA GLY A 547 -22.01 -2.08 -2.90
C GLY A 547 -22.00 -1.11 -4.08
N ASP A 548 -22.65 0.05 -3.91
CA ASP A 548 -22.78 1.06 -4.98
C ASP A 548 -21.48 1.85 -5.28
N THR A 549 -20.53 1.86 -4.34
CA THR A 549 -19.37 2.77 -4.41
C THR A 549 -18.11 2.13 -3.84
N LEU A 550 -17.05 2.05 -4.67
CA LEU A 550 -15.68 1.74 -4.24
C LEU A 550 -14.85 3.03 -4.31
N ILE A 551 -14.26 3.44 -3.18
CA ILE A 551 -13.25 4.50 -3.09
C ILE A 551 -11.96 3.90 -2.55
N ASN A 552 -10.90 3.92 -3.34
CA ASN A 552 -9.61 3.39 -2.93
C ASN A 552 -8.51 4.45 -3.06
N ASP A 553 -8.19 5.10 -1.95
CA ASP A 553 -7.04 6.01 -1.83
C ASP A 553 -5.78 5.29 -1.32
N GLY A 554 -5.89 4.00 -0.99
CA GLY A 554 -4.82 3.14 -0.47
C GLY A 554 -4.32 2.11 -1.48
N PHE A 555 -3.79 1.00 -0.96
CA PHE A 555 -3.30 -0.12 -1.74
C PHE A 555 -4.23 -1.33 -1.64
N PHE A 556 -4.73 -1.81 -2.77
CA PHE A 556 -5.51 -3.04 -2.87
C PHE A 556 -4.74 -4.07 -3.70
N ASN A 557 -4.49 -5.23 -3.10
CA ASN A 557 -3.70 -6.29 -3.68
C ASN A 557 -4.51 -7.59 -3.74
N HIS A 558 -5.16 -7.79 -4.88
CA HIS A 558 -5.88 -9.01 -5.18
C HIS A 558 -4.99 -9.97 -5.97
N THR A 559 -4.61 -11.09 -5.37
CA THR A 559 -3.49 -11.92 -5.87
C THR A 559 -3.90 -13.20 -6.59
N ARG A 560 -5.13 -13.67 -6.41
CA ARG A 560 -5.72 -14.88 -7.03
C ARG A 560 -7.24 -14.69 -7.11
N ASN A 561 -7.93 -15.58 -7.84
CA ASN A 561 -9.40 -15.61 -7.91
C ASN A 561 -10.01 -14.32 -8.51
N THR A 562 -11.31 -14.05 -8.34
CA THR A 562 -12.01 -13.02 -9.11
C THR A 562 -12.69 -11.98 -8.23
N VAL A 563 -12.59 -10.70 -8.63
CA VAL A 563 -13.42 -9.63 -8.08
C VAL A 563 -14.68 -9.50 -8.95
N TYR A 564 -15.84 -9.63 -8.34
CA TYR A 564 -17.14 -9.46 -8.97
C TYR A 564 -17.69 -8.08 -8.59
N PHE A 565 -17.89 -7.23 -9.60
CA PHE A 565 -18.61 -5.97 -9.48
C PHE A 565 -20.08 -6.26 -9.83
N ASP A 566 -20.90 -6.51 -8.81
CA ASP A 566 -22.20 -7.17 -8.96
C ASP A 566 -23.39 -6.38 -8.39
N ASP A 567 -23.24 -5.11 -7.99
CA ASP A 567 -24.43 -4.26 -7.81
C ASP A 567 -24.99 -3.80 -9.16
N SER A 568 -26.20 -3.25 -9.19
CA SER A 568 -26.79 -2.70 -10.39
C SER A 568 -26.00 -1.49 -10.95
N THR A 569 -25.77 -0.46 -10.13
CA THR A 569 -25.05 0.75 -10.53
C THR A 569 -23.87 0.98 -9.59
N GLN A 570 -22.66 1.04 -10.13
CA GLN A 570 -21.46 1.19 -9.33
C GLN A 570 -20.57 2.33 -9.81
N VAL A 571 -20.05 3.09 -8.84
CA VAL A 571 -18.97 4.06 -9.05
C VAL A 571 -17.70 3.46 -8.47
N ILE A 572 -16.71 3.24 -9.32
CA ILE A 572 -15.53 2.44 -9.00
C ILE A 572 -14.29 3.32 -9.17
N ASP A 573 -13.68 3.71 -8.05
CA ASP A 573 -12.31 4.20 -8.03
C ASP A 573 -11.40 3.06 -7.55
N PRO A 574 -10.70 2.36 -8.47
CA PRO A 574 -9.83 1.25 -8.10
C PRO A 574 -8.58 1.70 -7.35
N GLY A 575 -8.29 3.01 -7.33
CA GLY A 575 -7.07 3.60 -6.77
C GLY A 575 -5.84 3.44 -7.65
N ALA A 576 -4.81 4.23 -7.37
CA ALA A 576 -3.61 4.28 -8.19
C ALA A 576 -2.78 2.98 -8.13
N ASN A 577 -2.59 2.33 -9.29
CA ASN A 577 -1.73 1.14 -9.47
C ASN A 577 -2.12 -0.08 -8.62
N ASN A 578 -3.40 -0.26 -8.33
CA ASN A 578 -3.91 -1.39 -7.54
C ASN A 578 -4.17 -2.63 -8.36
N ASN A 579 -3.75 -3.79 -7.86
CA ASN A 579 -3.76 -5.03 -8.61
C ASN A 579 -5.08 -5.79 -8.45
N PHE A 580 -5.68 -6.14 -9.58
CA PHE A 580 -6.80 -7.07 -9.66
C PHE A 580 -6.37 -8.35 -10.37
N TYR A 581 -6.45 -9.51 -9.71
CA TYR A 581 -6.13 -10.77 -10.39
C TYR A 581 -7.07 -11.09 -11.55
N GLY A 582 -8.38 -10.98 -11.35
CA GLY A 582 -9.40 -11.13 -12.39
C GLY A 582 -10.62 -10.29 -12.00
N ILE A 583 -11.38 -9.86 -12.99
CA ILE A 583 -12.57 -9.03 -12.82
C ILE A 583 -13.74 -9.59 -13.63
N VAL A 584 -14.92 -9.63 -13.00
CA VAL A 584 -16.19 -9.87 -13.65
C VAL A 584 -17.13 -8.71 -13.32
N PHE A 585 -17.72 -8.11 -14.35
CA PHE A 585 -18.81 -7.16 -14.21
C PHE A 585 -20.11 -7.90 -14.49
N SER A 586 -20.97 -8.00 -13.47
CA SER A 586 -22.25 -8.70 -13.52
C SER A 586 -23.37 -7.77 -13.06
N ASN A 587 -24.61 -8.27 -13.15
CA ASN A 587 -25.85 -7.58 -12.77
C ASN A 587 -26.13 -6.25 -13.52
N ARG A 588 -27.41 -6.04 -13.84
CA ARG A 588 -27.86 -4.98 -14.77
C ARG A 588 -27.50 -3.58 -14.28
N GLY A 589 -27.10 -2.69 -15.19
CA GLY A 589 -26.84 -1.28 -14.89
C GLY A 589 -25.38 -0.88 -15.12
N THR A 590 -25.04 0.35 -14.74
CA THR A 590 -23.79 1.00 -15.13
C THR A 590 -22.70 0.83 -14.08
N LYS A 591 -21.56 0.27 -14.49
CA LYS A 591 -20.32 0.19 -13.75
C LYS A 591 -19.38 1.26 -14.31
N LYS A 592 -19.17 2.34 -13.57
CA LYS A 592 -18.40 3.50 -14.03
C LYS A 592 -17.07 3.59 -13.30
N ILE A 593 -15.97 3.50 -14.05
CA ILE A 593 -14.63 3.72 -13.53
C ILE A 593 -14.33 5.23 -13.47
N ILE A 594 -13.79 5.70 -12.34
CA ILE A 594 -13.44 7.11 -12.11
C ILE A 594 -12.06 7.25 -11.46
N ASN A 595 -11.44 8.43 -11.60
CA ASN A 595 -10.17 8.89 -11.01
C ASN A 595 -8.91 8.08 -11.39
N HIS A 596 -8.94 6.76 -11.29
CA HIS A 596 -7.84 5.84 -11.59
C HIS A 596 -8.33 4.69 -12.47
N GLY A 597 -7.45 4.19 -13.33
CA GLY A 597 -7.80 3.04 -14.19
C GLY A 597 -7.53 1.70 -13.51
N LEU A 598 -8.19 0.68 -14.06
CA LEU A 598 -8.04 -0.71 -13.63
C LEU A 598 -6.64 -1.24 -14.01
N ASN A 599 -6.04 -2.02 -13.13
CA ASN A 599 -4.83 -2.80 -13.42
C ASN A 599 -5.12 -4.29 -13.16
N VAL A 600 -5.55 -4.98 -14.21
CA VAL A 600 -5.93 -6.40 -14.18
C VAL A 600 -4.72 -7.23 -14.58
N ASN A 601 -4.02 -7.82 -13.61
CA ASN A 601 -2.70 -8.42 -13.86
C ASN A 601 -2.74 -9.87 -14.38
N ASN A 602 -3.90 -10.56 -14.32
CA ASN A 602 -4.05 -11.90 -14.87
C ASN A 602 -5.55 -12.27 -15.05
N GLY A 603 -5.91 -13.54 -14.87
CA GLY A 603 -7.28 -13.98 -14.67
C GLY A 603 -8.22 -13.73 -15.85
N ILE A 604 -9.51 -13.62 -15.52
CA ILE A 604 -10.61 -13.33 -16.44
C ILE A 604 -10.87 -11.82 -16.41
N PHE A 605 -11.20 -11.23 -17.56
CA PHE A 605 -11.89 -9.95 -17.65
C PHE A 605 -13.19 -10.20 -18.39
N SER A 606 -14.32 -10.13 -17.70
CA SER A 606 -15.63 -10.45 -18.29
C SER A 606 -16.67 -9.37 -18.01
N ILE A 607 -17.46 -9.06 -19.03
CA ILE A 607 -18.70 -8.30 -18.94
C ILE A 607 -19.82 -9.28 -19.28
N GLU A 608 -20.63 -9.64 -18.29
CA GLU A 608 -21.65 -10.69 -18.44
C GLU A 608 -22.91 -10.20 -19.18
N GLN A 609 -23.69 -11.16 -19.68
CA GLN A 609 -25.03 -10.89 -20.19
C GLN A 609 -25.97 -10.65 -19.01
N GLY A 610 -26.83 -9.63 -19.07
CA GLY A 610 -27.89 -9.46 -18.08
C GLY A 610 -28.78 -10.70 -18.00
N ALA A 611 -29.27 -11.04 -16.80
CA ALA A 611 -29.96 -12.30 -16.50
C ALA A 611 -31.28 -12.58 -17.27
N ASP A 612 -31.72 -11.69 -18.16
CA ASP A 612 -32.88 -11.89 -19.04
C ASP A 612 -32.51 -11.60 -20.50
N SER A 613 -32.38 -12.66 -21.30
CA SER A 613 -31.96 -12.60 -22.70
C SER A 613 -33.07 -12.17 -23.68
N SER A 614 -34.26 -11.81 -23.19
CA SER A 614 -35.44 -11.55 -24.01
C SER A 614 -35.79 -10.07 -24.23
N ASP A 615 -35.12 -9.12 -23.57
CA ASP A 615 -35.38 -7.68 -23.69
C ASP A 615 -34.07 -6.86 -23.76
N SER A 616 -33.91 -6.08 -24.83
CA SER A 616 -32.75 -5.23 -25.12
C SER A 616 -32.53 -4.07 -24.14
N HIS A 617 -33.36 -3.95 -23.10
CA HIS A 617 -33.21 -2.96 -22.02
C HIS A 617 -32.49 -3.52 -20.76
N TYR A 618 -32.05 -4.78 -20.76
CA TYR A 618 -31.41 -5.45 -19.61
C TYR A 618 -29.92 -5.76 -19.84
N THR A 619 -29.06 -4.75 -19.83
CA THR A 619 -27.63 -4.90 -20.19
C THR A 619 -26.70 -4.43 -19.07
N VAL A 620 -25.57 -5.13 -18.90
CA VAL A 620 -24.43 -4.66 -18.09
C VAL A 620 -23.68 -3.61 -18.91
N ILE A 621 -23.49 -2.42 -18.36
CA ILE A 621 -22.77 -1.32 -19.03
C ILE A 621 -21.49 -1.07 -18.26
N VAL A 622 -20.34 -1.20 -18.89
CA VAL A 622 -19.05 -0.83 -18.30
C VAL A 622 -18.53 0.42 -18.99
N ASP A 623 -18.50 1.53 -18.26
CA ASP A 623 -17.88 2.80 -18.66
C ASP A 623 -16.48 2.88 -18.08
N MET A 624 -15.48 2.73 -18.94
CA MET A 624 -14.07 2.76 -18.55
C MET A 624 -13.58 4.17 -18.19
N GLY A 625 -14.37 5.22 -18.46
CA GLY A 625 -14.00 6.59 -18.12
C GLY A 625 -12.81 7.12 -18.93
N ASN A 626 -12.41 8.36 -18.64
CA ASN A 626 -11.26 9.02 -19.28
C ASN A 626 -9.99 8.83 -18.45
N VAL A 627 -9.56 7.58 -18.30
CA VAL A 627 -8.37 7.17 -17.53
C VAL A 627 -7.59 6.07 -18.28
N SER A 628 -6.43 5.67 -17.76
CA SER A 628 -5.57 4.65 -18.38
C SER A 628 -5.65 3.33 -17.63
N HIS A 629 -5.93 2.24 -18.35
CA HIS A 629 -6.08 0.88 -17.81
C HIS A 629 -4.97 -0.04 -18.30
N ASN A 630 -4.57 -0.99 -17.47
CA ASN A 630 -3.69 -2.10 -17.84
C ASN A 630 -4.48 -3.41 -17.72
N ILE A 631 -4.50 -4.20 -18.78
CA ILE A 631 -5.27 -5.45 -18.84
C ILE A 631 -4.37 -6.55 -19.36
N ALA A 632 -4.05 -7.51 -18.49
CA ALA A 632 -3.23 -8.68 -18.77
C ALA A 632 -4.03 -9.99 -18.81
N SER A 633 -5.36 -9.94 -18.79
CA SER A 633 -6.22 -11.11 -18.94
C SER A 633 -6.06 -11.77 -20.32
N THR A 634 -6.17 -13.10 -20.38
CA THR A 634 -5.98 -13.86 -21.64
C THR A 634 -7.12 -13.58 -22.63
N TYR A 635 -8.34 -13.65 -22.12
CA TYR A 635 -9.57 -13.42 -22.85
C TYR A 635 -10.31 -12.26 -22.19
N ILE A 636 -10.82 -11.37 -23.03
CA ILE A 636 -11.73 -10.30 -22.63
C ILE A 636 -13.07 -10.66 -23.25
N THR A 637 -13.99 -11.14 -22.43
CA THR A 637 -15.33 -11.55 -22.88
C THR A 637 -16.30 -10.42 -22.65
N ASN A 638 -17.02 -10.01 -23.69
CA ASN A 638 -18.02 -8.97 -23.60
C ASN A 638 -19.37 -9.50 -24.13
N SER A 639 -20.35 -9.62 -23.23
CA SER A 639 -21.76 -9.90 -23.56
C SER A 639 -22.69 -8.74 -23.17
N GLY A 640 -22.12 -7.57 -22.83
CA GLY A 640 -22.82 -6.34 -22.49
C GLY A 640 -22.40 -5.15 -23.38
N ILE A 641 -22.50 -3.93 -22.83
CA ILE A 641 -22.04 -2.70 -23.48
C ILE A 641 -20.71 -2.29 -22.87
N PHE A 642 -19.68 -2.14 -23.70
CA PHE A 642 -18.32 -1.79 -23.27
C PHE A 642 -17.93 -0.41 -23.81
N ILE A 643 -18.10 0.63 -23.00
CA ILE A 643 -17.82 2.01 -23.36
C ILE A 643 -16.34 2.30 -23.09
N THR A 644 -15.55 2.42 -24.16
CA THR A 644 -14.10 2.60 -24.11
C THR A 644 -13.61 3.87 -24.82
N GLU A 645 -14.51 4.64 -25.44
CA GLU A 645 -14.19 5.73 -26.39
C GLU A 645 -13.18 6.76 -25.88
N ASN A 646 -13.23 7.07 -24.58
CA ASN A 646 -12.35 8.06 -23.95
C ASN A 646 -11.20 7.43 -23.16
N ALA A 647 -11.15 6.11 -23.03
CA ALA A 647 -10.19 5.39 -22.21
C ALA A 647 -8.89 5.14 -22.98
N ASN A 648 -7.76 5.09 -22.26
CA ASN A 648 -6.51 4.53 -22.78
C ASN A 648 -6.36 3.10 -22.25
N ILE A 649 -6.05 2.14 -23.10
CA ILE A 649 -5.93 0.74 -22.67
C ILE A 649 -4.58 0.18 -23.12
N THR A 650 -3.81 -0.30 -22.15
CA THR A 650 -2.59 -1.07 -22.36
C THR A 650 -2.89 -2.55 -22.19
N PHE A 651 -2.64 -3.34 -23.23
CA PHE A 651 -2.73 -4.79 -23.22
C PHE A 651 -1.35 -5.39 -22.93
N ASP A 652 -1.11 -5.79 -21.68
CA ASP A 652 0.23 -6.00 -21.11
C ASP A 652 0.51 -7.46 -20.69
N ARG A 653 -0.29 -8.42 -21.17
CA ARG A 653 -0.05 -9.85 -20.90
C ARG A 653 1.25 -10.37 -21.51
N GLY A 654 2.06 -11.07 -20.71
CA GLY A 654 3.31 -11.73 -21.17
C GLY A 654 3.15 -13.00 -22.03
N GLY A 655 1.95 -13.33 -22.47
CA GLY A 655 1.61 -14.50 -23.27
C GLY A 655 0.59 -14.13 -24.34
N THR A 656 -0.09 -15.12 -24.93
CA THR A 656 -1.17 -14.85 -25.89
C THR A 656 -2.31 -14.10 -25.22
N GLN A 657 -2.78 -13.04 -25.89
CA GLN A 657 -3.87 -12.18 -25.47
C GLN A 657 -4.79 -11.89 -26.64
N TYR A 658 -6.09 -12.08 -26.42
CA TYR A 658 -7.13 -11.87 -27.43
C TYR A 658 -7.84 -10.54 -27.20
N ILE A 659 -7.88 -9.71 -28.23
CA ILE A 659 -8.35 -8.33 -28.18
C ILE A 659 -9.73 -8.25 -28.86
N PRO A 660 -10.80 -7.87 -28.16
CA PRO A 660 -12.14 -7.79 -28.74
C PRO A 660 -12.27 -6.56 -29.64
N GLU A 661 -13.41 -6.46 -30.33
CA GLU A 661 -13.80 -5.21 -30.99
C GLU A 661 -13.93 -4.08 -29.97
N MET A 662 -13.37 -2.90 -30.28
CA MET A 662 -13.41 -1.75 -29.38
C MET A 662 -13.16 -0.41 -30.08
N THR A 663 -13.73 0.65 -29.50
CA THR A 663 -13.44 2.04 -29.87
C THR A 663 -12.85 2.76 -28.66
N LEU A 664 -11.64 3.28 -28.77
CA LEU A 664 -10.92 3.86 -27.62
C LEU A 664 -10.05 5.08 -28.00
N ASN A 665 -9.58 5.79 -26.97
CA ASN A 665 -8.66 6.92 -27.16
C ASN A 665 -7.31 6.38 -27.61
N ASN A 666 -6.48 5.84 -26.71
CA ASN A 666 -5.17 5.30 -27.10
C ASN A 666 -5.03 3.82 -26.75
N ILE A 667 -4.55 3.03 -27.71
CA ILE A 667 -4.24 1.61 -27.50
C ILE A 667 -2.73 1.40 -27.48
N ARG A 668 -2.27 0.65 -26.48
CA ARG A 668 -0.88 0.22 -26.38
C ARG A 668 -0.81 -1.28 -26.17
N PHE A 669 0.05 -1.95 -26.93
CA PHE A 669 0.39 -3.34 -26.70
C PHE A 669 1.78 -3.39 -26.09
N SER A 670 1.88 -3.99 -24.90
CA SER A 670 3.13 -4.09 -24.16
C SER A 670 3.34 -5.50 -23.63
N THR A 671 4.56 -5.72 -23.11
CA THR A 671 5.04 -7.00 -22.59
C THR A 671 5.14 -8.07 -23.68
N SER A 672 6.24 -8.83 -23.71
CA SER A 672 6.47 -9.84 -24.74
C SER A 672 5.34 -10.86 -24.81
N GLY A 673 4.82 -11.17 -25.99
CA GLY A 673 3.70 -12.11 -26.15
C GLY A 673 2.91 -11.86 -27.42
N TRP A 674 2.01 -12.78 -27.77
CA TRP A 674 1.11 -12.61 -28.92
C TRP A 674 -0.10 -11.76 -28.54
N LYS A 675 -0.40 -10.74 -29.33
CA LYS A 675 -1.62 -9.92 -29.25
C LYS A 675 -2.41 -10.16 -30.52
N ILE A 676 -3.62 -10.68 -30.39
CA ILE A 676 -4.40 -11.19 -31.52
C ILE A 676 -5.77 -10.53 -31.49
N MET A 677 -6.10 -9.79 -32.55
CA MET A 677 -7.43 -9.21 -32.72
C MET A 677 -8.49 -10.31 -32.91
N LYS A 678 -9.66 -10.09 -32.32
CA LYS A 678 -10.89 -10.87 -32.48
C LYS A 678 -12.06 -10.01 -32.96
N GLY A 679 -11.79 -8.75 -33.31
CA GLY A 679 -12.74 -7.77 -33.82
C GLY A 679 -12.02 -6.50 -34.24
N GLU A 680 -12.76 -5.59 -34.89
CA GLU A 680 -12.28 -4.32 -35.43
C GLU A 680 -11.78 -3.36 -34.33
N LEU A 681 -10.76 -2.56 -34.64
CA LEU A 681 -10.24 -1.54 -33.72
C LEU A 681 -10.44 -0.13 -34.28
N ASN A 682 -11.04 0.75 -33.48
CA ASN A 682 -11.15 2.18 -33.77
C ASN A 682 -10.41 2.97 -32.69
N VAL A 683 -9.31 3.65 -33.02
CA VAL A 683 -8.42 4.27 -32.03
C VAL A 683 -7.99 5.68 -32.41
N GLN A 684 -7.51 6.47 -31.45
CA GLN A 684 -6.69 7.66 -31.74
C GLN A 684 -5.25 7.22 -32.01
N ASP A 685 -4.44 6.96 -30.99
CA ASP A 685 -3.07 6.48 -31.20
C ASP A 685 -2.97 4.95 -31.05
N PHE A 686 -2.18 4.33 -31.93
CA PHE A 686 -1.90 2.89 -31.96
C PHE A 686 -0.42 2.62 -31.71
N THR A 687 -0.10 1.89 -30.63
CA THR A 687 1.29 1.62 -30.25
C THR A 687 1.55 0.12 -30.02
N ILE A 688 2.58 -0.42 -30.67
CA ILE A 688 3.16 -1.74 -30.38
C ILE A 688 4.57 -1.54 -29.79
N ASP A 689 4.80 -2.05 -28.60
CA ASP A 689 6.11 -1.98 -27.94
C ASP A 689 7.11 -3.03 -28.46
N ASP A 690 8.39 -2.82 -28.14
CA ASP A 690 9.47 -3.79 -28.41
C ASP A 690 9.13 -5.18 -27.84
N ARG A 691 9.51 -6.22 -28.59
CA ARG A 691 9.25 -7.65 -28.29
C ARG A 691 7.78 -8.09 -28.22
N VAL A 692 6.83 -7.24 -28.60
CA VAL A 692 5.42 -7.62 -28.74
C VAL A 692 5.17 -8.23 -30.12
N TYR A 693 4.34 -9.28 -30.20
CA TYR A 693 3.94 -9.89 -31.47
C TYR A 693 2.46 -9.64 -31.76
N PHE A 694 2.16 -8.67 -32.62
CA PHE A 694 0.80 -8.29 -32.97
C PHE A 694 0.31 -8.97 -34.26
N ARG A 695 -0.94 -9.45 -34.24
CA ARG A 695 -1.65 -10.01 -35.40
C ARG A 695 -3.07 -9.44 -35.48
N THR A 696 -3.50 -9.14 -36.69
CA THR A 696 -4.83 -8.64 -37.03
C THR A 696 -5.91 -9.73 -37.04
N SER A 697 -5.53 -11.01 -36.94
CA SER A 697 -6.45 -12.13 -36.69
C SER A 697 -5.70 -13.38 -36.24
N ASP A 698 -6.46 -14.36 -35.77
CA ASP A 698 -6.01 -15.71 -35.40
C ASP A 698 -5.89 -16.63 -36.63
N LEU A 699 -6.67 -16.31 -37.69
CA LEU A 699 -6.70 -17.01 -38.97
C LEU A 699 -6.21 -16.06 -40.06
N GLY A 700 -5.39 -16.55 -40.99
CA GLY A 700 -4.82 -15.69 -42.04
C GLY A 700 -5.85 -15.14 -43.03
N ASP A 701 -6.94 -15.88 -43.26
CA ASP A 701 -7.88 -15.63 -44.37
C ASP A 701 -9.05 -14.68 -44.00
N ASN A 702 -9.06 -14.14 -42.77
CA ASN A 702 -10.10 -13.19 -42.34
C ASN A 702 -9.54 -12.25 -41.25
N PRO A 703 -8.67 -11.31 -41.62
CA PRO A 703 -8.15 -10.28 -40.72
C PRO A 703 -9.18 -9.23 -40.37
N TYR A 704 -9.02 -8.60 -39.21
CA TYR A 704 -9.79 -7.43 -38.78
C TYR A 704 -9.04 -6.15 -39.16
N ASN A 705 -9.77 -5.10 -39.54
CA ASN A 705 -9.18 -3.82 -39.89
C ASN A 705 -8.87 -2.97 -38.64
N ILE A 706 -8.01 -1.98 -38.86
CA ILE A 706 -7.63 -1.01 -37.85
C ILE A 706 -7.93 0.38 -38.41
N THR A 707 -8.79 1.11 -37.74
CA THR A 707 -9.06 2.53 -38.03
C THR A 707 -8.43 3.39 -36.95
N LEU A 708 -7.60 4.35 -37.35
CA LEU A 708 -6.95 5.27 -36.42
C LEU A 708 -7.08 6.75 -36.82
N THR A 709 -7.25 7.62 -35.83
CA THR A 709 -7.34 9.08 -36.01
C THR A 709 -6.08 9.83 -35.55
N GLY A 710 -5.09 9.10 -35.02
CA GLY A 710 -3.85 9.61 -34.45
C GLY A 710 -2.60 9.02 -35.10
N ASN A 711 -1.59 8.73 -34.28
CA ASN A 711 -0.28 8.24 -34.71
C ASN A 711 -0.20 6.71 -34.70
N TRP A 712 0.56 6.15 -35.65
CA TRP A 712 0.93 4.74 -35.68
C TRP A 712 2.39 4.56 -35.26
N THR A 713 2.63 3.79 -34.19
CA THR A 713 3.98 3.48 -33.70
C THR A 713 4.17 1.97 -33.53
N ASN A 714 5.02 1.36 -34.35
CA ASN A 714 5.42 -0.03 -34.17
C ASN A 714 6.92 -0.15 -33.85
N ASN A 715 7.23 -0.62 -32.64
CA ASN A 715 8.57 -1.02 -32.22
C ASN A 715 8.72 -2.56 -32.09
N GLY A 716 7.64 -3.31 -32.30
CA GLY A 716 7.58 -4.76 -32.18
C GLY A 716 7.39 -5.46 -33.52
N TYR A 717 6.79 -6.65 -33.48
CA TYR A 717 6.45 -7.45 -34.65
C TYR A 717 5.01 -7.20 -35.05
N PHE A 718 4.79 -6.83 -36.30
CA PHE A 718 3.46 -6.63 -36.88
C PHE A 718 3.20 -7.64 -38.01
N ARG A 719 2.06 -8.34 -37.95
CA ARG A 719 1.61 -9.25 -39.01
C ARG A 719 0.21 -8.82 -39.48
N PRO A 720 0.12 -8.12 -40.63
CA PRO A 720 -1.13 -7.56 -41.17
C PRO A 720 -2.10 -8.62 -41.73
N TYR A 721 -1.59 -9.74 -42.27
CA TYR A 721 -2.38 -10.59 -43.18
C TYR A 721 -2.96 -9.75 -44.32
N GLU A 722 -4.24 -9.93 -44.67
CA GLU A 722 -4.97 -9.16 -45.69
C GLU A 722 -5.76 -7.98 -45.07
N ASP A 723 -5.29 -7.37 -43.98
CA ASP A 723 -6.01 -6.28 -43.29
C ASP A 723 -5.95 -4.95 -44.06
N THR A 724 -6.86 -4.04 -43.72
CA THR A 724 -6.77 -2.63 -44.09
C THR A 724 -6.51 -1.77 -42.87
N VAL A 725 -5.50 -0.90 -42.97
CA VAL A 725 -5.26 0.18 -41.99
C VAL A 725 -5.81 1.49 -42.55
N PHE A 726 -6.82 2.03 -41.86
CA PHE A 726 -7.48 3.29 -42.20
C PHE A 726 -6.95 4.44 -41.33
N PHE A 727 -6.28 5.39 -41.95
CA PHE A 727 -5.86 6.63 -41.31
C PHE A 727 -6.91 7.72 -41.54
N GLU A 728 -7.79 7.91 -40.55
CA GLU A 728 -9.03 8.69 -40.64
C GLU A 728 -9.06 9.83 -39.60
N SER A 729 -7.99 10.62 -39.48
CA SER A 729 -8.00 11.75 -38.56
C SER A 729 -8.93 12.86 -39.03
N ASP A 730 -9.84 13.37 -38.20
CA ASP A 730 -10.61 14.59 -38.47
C ASP A 730 -9.87 15.88 -38.05
N LEU A 731 -8.82 15.72 -37.23
CA LEU A 731 -7.98 16.81 -36.73
C LEU A 731 -6.93 17.23 -37.76
N PRO A 732 -6.70 18.53 -37.97
CA PRO A 732 -5.74 19.04 -38.96
C PRO A 732 -4.27 18.92 -38.52
N VAL A 733 -4.00 18.26 -37.40
CA VAL A 733 -2.65 18.11 -36.83
C VAL A 733 -1.91 17.02 -37.59
N ASN A 734 -0.64 17.27 -37.93
CA ASN A 734 0.20 16.26 -38.58
C ASN A 734 0.29 14.98 -37.74
N LYS A 735 0.23 13.84 -38.41
CA LYS A 735 0.34 12.50 -37.83
C LYS A 735 1.63 11.83 -38.28
N THR A 736 2.10 10.89 -37.48
CA THR A 736 3.32 10.13 -37.78
C THR A 736 3.04 8.65 -37.94
N ILE A 737 3.80 8.02 -38.82
CA ILE A 737 3.76 6.58 -39.08
C ILE A 737 5.17 6.02 -38.92
N GLN A 738 5.33 5.11 -37.97
CA GLN A 738 6.52 4.29 -37.79
C GLN A 738 6.13 2.82 -37.94
N SER A 739 6.49 2.22 -39.07
CA SER A 739 6.14 0.83 -39.41
C SER A 739 6.96 -0.21 -38.63
N GLY A 740 8.11 0.18 -38.08
CA GLY A 740 9.07 -0.73 -37.46
C GLY A 740 9.79 -1.62 -38.48
N GLY A 741 9.72 -1.28 -39.78
CA GLY A 741 10.22 -2.10 -40.88
C GLY A 741 9.31 -3.26 -41.28
N TYR A 742 8.10 -3.33 -40.75
CA TYR A 742 7.08 -4.31 -41.16
C TYR A 742 6.19 -3.72 -42.26
N SER A 743 5.68 -4.59 -43.13
CA SER A 743 4.76 -4.18 -44.18
C SER A 743 3.34 -3.97 -43.65
N PHE A 744 2.62 -3.05 -44.28
CA PHE A 744 1.16 -3.02 -44.29
C PHE A 744 0.64 -3.79 -45.50
N TYR A 745 -0.59 -4.31 -45.44
CA TYR A 745 -1.25 -4.90 -46.60
C TYR A 745 -1.97 -3.85 -47.42
N ASP A 746 -3.12 -3.37 -46.94
CA ASP A 746 -3.84 -2.23 -47.49
C ASP A 746 -3.74 -1.02 -46.55
N VAL A 747 -3.50 0.15 -47.13
CA VAL A 747 -3.50 1.43 -46.40
C VAL A 747 -4.37 2.45 -47.12
N MET A 748 -5.32 3.02 -46.37
CA MET A 748 -6.21 4.04 -46.87
C MET A 748 -6.16 5.28 -45.98
N PHE A 749 -5.98 6.44 -46.61
CA PHE A 749 -5.98 7.74 -45.91
C PHE A 749 -7.26 8.49 -46.22
N ASN A 750 -7.94 9.02 -45.20
CA ASN A 750 -9.12 9.89 -45.31
C ASN A 750 -10.19 9.42 -46.30
N GLN A 751 -10.69 8.21 -46.16
CA GLN A 751 -11.82 7.71 -46.94
C GLN A 751 -13.16 8.25 -46.42
N SER A 752 -13.22 8.60 -45.14
CA SER A 752 -14.41 9.15 -44.49
C SER A 752 -14.26 10.63 -44.09
N GLN A 753 -13.05 11.19 -44.13
CA GLN A 753 -12.75 12.46 -43.46
C GLN A 753 -12.62 13.72 -44.32
N THR A 754 -13.19 14.79 -43.76
CA THR A 754 -13.21 16.21 -44.19
C THR A 754 -11.89 16.97 -44.41
N SER A 755 -11.18 17.12 -43.29
CA SER A 755 -10.28 18.25 -42.97
C SER A 755 -8.80 18.09 -43.36
N ALA A 756 -8.19 18.90 -44.22
CA ALA A 756 -6.76 18.76 -44.59
C ALA A 756 -5.78 18.30 -43.46
N ARG A 757 -5.05 17.21 -43.69
CA ARG A 757 -4.02 16.69 -42.75
C ARG A 757 -2.85 15.98 -43.44
N THR A 758 -1.70 15.99 -42.78
CA THR A 758 -0.46 15.38 -43.27
C THR A 758 -0.05 14.18 -42.42
N TYR A 759 0.19 13.04 -43.06
CA TYR A 759 0.74 11.82 -42.48
C TYR A 759 2.21 11.71 -42.89
N THR A 760 3.13 11.72 -41.93
CA THR A 760 4.58 11.77 -42.16
C THR A 760 5.22 10.43 -41.80
N LEU A 761 5.97 9.85 -42.72
CA LEU A 761 6.76 8.63 -42.45
C LEU A 761 7.96 8.94 -41.54
N LEU A 762 8.20 8.07 -40.56
CA LEU A 762 9.37 8.13 -39.68
C LEU A 762 10.44 7.10 -40.06
N ASP A 763 10.05 6.02 -40.74
CA ASP A 763 10.93 4.97 -41.24
C ASP A 763 10.55 4.54 -42.66
N ASN A 764 11.38 3.65 -43.24
CA ASN A 764 11.07 3.04 -44.52
C ASN A 764 9.85 2.13 -44.35
N THR A 765 8.85 2.32 -45.21
CA THR A 765 7.55 1.66 -45.10
C THR A 765 7.26 0.89 -46.39
N THR A 766 6.65 -0.29 -46.26
CA THR A 766 6.18 -1.10 -47.38
C THR A 766 4.67 -1.28 -47.29
N ILE A 767 3.96 -1.11 -48.40
CA ILE A 767 2.54 -1.41 -48.55
C ILE A 767 2.44 -2.46 -49.66
N THR A 768 2.07 -3.69 -49.31
CA THR A 768 2.20 -4.83 -50.23
C THR A 768 1.08 -4.94 -51.24
N ASN A 769 -0.12 -4.44 -50.94
CA ASN A 769 -1.25 -4.55 -51.86
C ASN A 769 -1.73 -3.16 -52.30
N LYS A 770 -2.54 -2.46 -51.51
CA LYS A 770 -3.16 -1.20 -51.96
C LYS A 770 -2.77 0.02 -51.13
N LEU A 771 -2.39 1.10 -51.82
CA LEU A 771 -2.29 2.45 -51.24
C LEU A 771 -3.40 3.31 -51.81
N THR A 772 -4.18 3.96 -50.95
CA THR A 772 -5.15 5.00 -51.34
C THR A 772 -4.93 6.27 -50.54
N VAL A 773 -4.51 7.36 -51.19
CA VAL A 773 -4.40 8.68 -50.59
C VAL A 773 -5.67 9.47 -50.90
N GLY A 774 -6.56 9.60 -49.92
CA GLY A 774 -7.87 10.22 -50.07
C GLY A 774 -7.88 11.74 -50.09
N ASN A 775 -9.07 12.31 -50.29
CA ASN A 775 -9.27 13.75 -50.33
C ASN A 775 -8.72 14.43 -49.07
N ASN A 776 -8.03 15.57 -49.23
CA ASN A 776 -7.45 16.35 -48.14
C ASN A 776 -6.44 15.53 -47.26
N ALA A 777 -5.90 14.43 -47.77
CA ALA A 777 -4.78 13.70 -47.19
C ALA A 777 -3.49 14.10 -47.88
N THR A 778 -2.43 14.36 -47.11
CA THR A 778 -1.06 14.40 -47.63
C THR A 778 -0.26 13.26 -47.01
N LEU A 779 0.21 12.30 -47.80
CA LEU A 779 1.21 11.34 -47.36
C LEU A 779 2.61 11.88 -47.70
N LYS A 780 3.39 12.25 -46.68
CA LYS A 780 4.73 12.81 -46.82
C LYS A 780 5.80 11.77 -46.48
N LEU A 781 6.73 11.56 -47.41
CA LEU A 781 7.73 10.50 -47.27
C LEU A 781 8.90 10.89 -46.35
N ASN A 782 9.17 12.18 -46.17
CA ASN A 782 10.13 12.69 -45.19
C ASN A 782 11.55 12.11 -45.35
N GLY A 783 12.03 12.06 -46.59
CA GLY A 783 13.33 11.48 -46.93
C GLY A 783 13.42 9.96 -46.72
N LYS A 784 12.28 9.26 -46.60
CA LYS A 784 12.21 7.78 -46.44
C LYS A 784 11.84 7.08 -47.74
N ASN A 785 11.97 5.76 -47.71
CA ASN A 785 11.49 4.90 -48.79
C ASN A 785 10.05 4.47 -48.50
N LEU A 786 9.16 4.68 -49.48
CA LEU A 786 7.86 4.03 -49.54
C LEU A 786 7.91 2.99 -50.66
N THR A 787 7.85 1.71 -50.30
CA THR A 787 7.78 0.61 -51.28
C THR A 787 6.33 0.18 -51.46
N LEU A 788 5.87 0.13 -52.70
CA LEU A 788 4.52 -0.27 -53.08
C LEU A 788 4.57 -1.57 -53.87
N GLY A 789 3.73 -2.53 -53.49
CA GLY A 789 3.64 -3.85 -54.11
C GLY A 789 4.53 -4.91 -53.46
N ASN A 790 4.40 -6.16 -53.92
CA ASN A 790 5.15 -7.32 -53.46
C ASN A 790 5.61 -8.21 -54.64
N ASN A 791 5.89 -9.49 -54.35
CA ASN A 791 6.20 -10.49 -55.35
C ASN A 791 5.28 -11.70 -55.16
N ASP A 792 4.17 -11.71 -55.89
CA ASP A 792 3.19 -12.79 -55.86
C ASP A 792 3.59 -14.02 -56.70
N GLN A 793 4.72 -13.98 -57.43
CA GLN A 793 5.15 -15.07 -58.32
C GLN A 793 5.41 -16.41 -57.59
N ASN A 794 5.61 -16.38 -56.27
CA ASN A 794 5.82 -17.56 -55.44
C ASN A 794 4.53 -18.07 -54.76
N GLU A 795 3.39 -17.41 -54.96
CA GLU A 795 2.12 -17.87 -54.44
C GLU A 795 1.58 -19.03 -55.29
N SER A 796 1.28 -20.16 -54.63
CA SER A 796 0.90 -21.43 -55.27
C SER A 796 -0.36 -21.40 -56.16
N THR A 797 -1.07 -20.28 -56.17
CA THR A 797 -2.39 -20.09 -56.78
C THR A 797 -2.38 -19.25 -58.06
N PHE A 798 -1.28 -18.58 -58.40
CA PHE A 798 -1.25 -17.60 -59.49
C PHE A 798 -0.46 -18.09 -60.72
N PRO A 799 -0.79 -17.59 -61.93
CA PRO A 799 0.01 -17.84 -63.13
C PRO A 799 1.45 -17.36 -62.93
N TYR A 800 2.38 -17.85 -63.76
CA TYR A 800 3.82 -17.48 -63.73
C TYR A 800 4.08 -15.95 -63.83
N TYR A 801 3.05 -15.15 -64.09
CA TYR A 801 3.06 -13.68 -64.09
C TYR A 801 1.74 -13.12 -63.50
N PRO A 802 1.64 -12.90 -62.19
CA PRO A 802 0.48 -12.24 -61.58
C PRO A 802 0.40 -10.75 -62.00
N GLU A 803 -0.82 -10.20 -61.96
CA GLU A 803 -1.05 -8.76 -62.15
C GLU A 803 -0.51 -8.00 -60.92
N GLY A 804 0.22 -6.93 -61.16
CA GLY A 804 0.79 -6.08 -60.14
C GLY A 804 -0.24 -5.13 -59.55
N GLU A 805 0.18 -4.45 -58.50
CA GLU A 805 -0.72 -3.72 -57.62
C GLU A 805 -1.13 -2.35 -58.16
N HIS A 806 -2.32 -1.93 -57.74
CA HIS A 806 -2.96 -0.70 -58.18
C HIS A 806 -3.06 0.30 -57.03
N HIS A 807 -2.36 1.42 -57.16
CA HIS A 807 -2.29 2.47 -56.15
C HIS A 807 -2.98 3.76 -56.64
N TYR A 808 -3.60 4.48 -55.70
CA TYR A 808 -4.46 5.61 -56.02
C TYR A 808 -4.10 6.83 -55.19
N ILE A 809 -3.98 7.98 -55.87
CA ILE A 809 -4.10 9.30 -55.25
C ILE A 809 -5.46 9.84 -55.70
N GLN A 810 -6.44 9.86 -54.81
CA GLN A 810 -7.79 10.32 -55.14
C GLN A 810 -7.82 11.85 -55.30
N ALA A 811 -8.91 12.38 -55.86
CA ALA A 811 -9.11 13.83 -56.01
C ALA A 811 -8.94 14.54 -54.66
N GLY A 812 -8.09 15.57 -54.64
CA GLY A 812 -7.73 16.34 -53.44
C GLY A 812 -6.73 15.67 -52.50
N GLY A 813 -6.32 14.42 -52.73
CA GLY A 813 -5.20 13.78 -52.03
C GLY A 813 -3.85 14.20 -52.59
N THR A 814 -2.78 14.11 -51.79
CA THR A 814 -1.41 14.45 -52.17
C THR A 814 -0.41 13.37 -51.71
N LEU A 815 0.39 12.84 -52.62
CA LEU A 815 1.60 12.07 -52.29
C LEU A 815 2.82 12.99 -52.45
N ASP A 816 3.51 13.28 -51.35
CA ASP A 816 4.68 14.16 -51.27
C ASP A 816 5.97 13.35 -51.11
N VAL A 817 6.64 13.15 -52.25
CA VAL A 817 8.00 12.59 -52.36
C VAL A 817 8.97 13.77 -52.31
N ASP A 818 9.49 14.03 -51.12
CA ASP A 818 10.38 15.16 -50.84
C ASP A 818 11.88 14.80 -51.04
N ALA A 819 12.75 15.78 -50.81
CA ALA A 819 14.19 15.65 -51.06
C ALA A 819 14.83 14.45 -50.34
N GLY A 820 15.46 13.56 -51.11
CA GLY A 820 16.09 12.33 -50.62
C GLY A 820 15.13 11.16 -50.40
N ALA A 821 13.81 11.35 -50.57
CA ALA A 821 12.84 10.27 -50.46
C ALA A 821 12.79 9.41 -51.73
N ASN A 822 12.36 8.16 -51.57
CA ASN A 822 12.21 7.21 -52.68
C ASN A 822 10.79 6.64 -52.68
N LEU A 823 10.01 6.94 -53.70
CA LEU A 823 8.81 6.17 -54.05
C LEU A 823 9.25 4.98 -54.91
N GLN A 824 9.16 3.79 -54.34
CA GLN A 824 9.62 2.56 -54.96
C GLN A 824 8.44 1.66 -55.28
N PHE A 825 8.51 0.95 -56.40
CA PHE A 825 7.57 -0.11 -56.72
C PHE A 825 8.31 -1.44 -56.74
N ASP A 826 7.71 -2.48 -56.15
CA ASP A 826 8.06 -3.84 -56.51
C ASP A 826 7.52 -4.10 -57.92
N MET A 827 8.37 -4.67 -58.77
CA MET A 827 8.08 -4.91 -60.18
C MET A 827 8.32 -6.37 -60.53
N TYR A 828 8.20 -7.29 -59.56
CA TYR A 828 8.11 -8.72 -59.83
C TYR A 828 6.80 -9.15 -60.45
N ASP A 829 5.77 -8.33 -60.31
CA ASP A 829 4.44 -8.55 -60.88
C ASP A 829 4.22 -7.65 -62.09
N LEU A 830 3.23 -7.96 -62.92
CA LEU A 830 3.05 -7.29 -64.21
C LEU A 830 2.21 -6.03 -64.06
N TYR A 831 2.71 -4.92 -64.61
CA TYR A 831 1.93 -3.69 -64.74
C TYR A 831 1.51 -3.03 -63.42
N PRO A 832 2.41 -2.83 -62.42
CA PRO A 832 2.07 -2.01 -61.28
C PRO A 832 1.69 -0.60 -61.75
N THR A 833 0.62 -0.04 -61.17
CA THR A 833 0.06 1.24 -61.59
C THR A 833 -0.06 2.22 -60.43
N LEU A 834 0.23 3.49 -60.72
CA LEU A 834 -0.13 4.62 -59.87
C LEU A 834 -1.07 5.54 -60.64
N THR A 835 -2.35 5.53 -60.27
CA THR A 835 -3.37 6.43 -60.82
C THR A 835 -3.52 7.66 -59.94
N VAL A 836 -3.30 8.84 -60.53
CA VAL A 836 -3.30 10.13 -59.82
C VAL A 836 -4.49 10.96 -60.28
N ASN A 837 -5.51 11.08 -59.44
CA ASN A 837 -6.63 12.02 -59.57
C ASN A 837 -6.44 13.28 -58.71
N GLY A 838 -5.50 13.24 -57.75
CA GLY A 838 -5.15 14.35 -56.85
C GLY A 838 -3.83 15.03 -57.26
N THR A 839 -2.89 15.12 -56.33
CA THR A 839 -1.55 15.69 -56.57
C THR A 839 -0.46 14.65 -56.34
N LEU A 840 0.39 14.43 -57.33
CA LEU A 840 1.68 13.77 -57.13
C LEU A 840 2.76 14.86 -57.08
N GLN A 841 3.51 14.92 -55.98
CA GLN A 841 4.61 15.85 -55.79
C GLN A 841 5.91 15.07 -55.65
N VAL A 842 6.83 15.27 -56.61
CA VAL A 842 8.16 14.67 -56.66
C VAL A 842 9.17 15.81 -56.73
N VAL A 843 9.39 16.45 -55.57
CA VAL A 843 10.14 17.71 -55.49
C VAL A 843 11.30 17.54 -54.52
N GLY A 844 12.51 17.46 -55.06
CA GLY A 844 13.73 17.42 -54.28
C GLY A 844 14.40 18.79 -54.11
N GLU A 845 15.67 18.74 -53.75
CA GLU A 845 16.56 19.90 -53.66
C GLU A 845 17.80 19.68 -54.53
N SER A 846 18.50 20.76 -54.89
CA SER A 846 19.74 20.66 -55.65
C SER A 846 20.76 19.75 -54.95
N GLY A 847 21.12 18.63 -55.59
CA GLY A 847 22.03 17.62 -55.04
C GLY A 847 21.38 16.59 -54.11
N ASN A 848 20.07 16.68 -53.86
CA ASN A 848 19.30 15.73 -53.05
C ASN A 848 17.93 15.47 -53.70
N ASN A 849 17.93 14.61 -54.72
CA ASN A 849 16.77 14.39 -55.56
C ASN A 849 15.62 13.66 -54.82
N ALA A 850 14.38 13.96 -55.21
CA ALA A 850 13.23 13.11 -54.94
C ALA A 850 13.13 12.03 -56.03
N ASN A 851 13.02 10.76 -55.64
CA ASN A 851 13.17 9.66 -56.59
C ASN A 851 11.90 8.84 -56.73
N VAL A 852 11.56 8.49 -57.97
CA VAL A 852 10.61 7.43 -58.30
C VAL A 852 11.38 6.33 -59.00
N THR A 853 11.36 5.14 -58.43
CA THR A 853 12.24 4.04 -58.86
C THR A 853 11.62 2.68 -58.54
N ARG A 854 12.41 1.61 -58.65
CA ARG A 854 12.00 0.27 -58.24
C ARG A 854 12.72 -0.16 -56.97
N SER A 855 12.06 -0.99 -56.16
CA SER A 855 12.72 -1.71 -55.07
C SER A 855 13.39 -2.98 -55.61
N GLN A 856 12.62 -3.78 -56.36
CA GLN A 856 13.03 -5.03 -57.00
C GLN A 856 12.26 -5.24 -58.32
N GLY A 857 12.57 -6.31 -59.06
CA GLY A 857 11.87 -6.67 -60.30
C GLY A 857 12.77 -6.90 -61.51
N TYR A 858 12.16 -7.26 -62.63
CA TYR A 858 12.88 -7.58 -63.88
C TYR A 858 13.22 -6.33 -64.70
N ASN A 859 14.29 -6.39 -65.50
CA ASN A 859 14.75 -5.26 -66.34
C ASN A 859 13.78 -4.88 -67.47
N ASN A 860 12.81 -5.74 -67.78
CA ASN A 860 11.75 -5.51 -68.75
C ASN A 860 10.41 -5.12 -68.10
N ARG A 861 10.44 -4.58 -66.89
CA ARG A 861 9.24 -4.19 -66.17
C ARG A 861 9.40 -2.78 -65.63
N GLY A 862 8.28 -2.11 -65.46
CA GLY A 862 8.23 -0.73 -65.02
C GLY A 862 6.84 -0.34 -64.57
N VAL A 863 6.77 0.71 -63.75
CA VAL A 863 5.51 1.26 -63.25
C VAL A 863 4.85 2.17 -64.29
N LYS A 864 3.54 2.07 -64.45
CA LYS A 864 2.76 3.04 -65.20
C LYS A 864 2.24 4.11 -64.24
N ILE A 865 2.50 5.38 -64.55
CA ILE A 865 2.02 6.51 -63.75
C ILE A 865 1.09 7.35 -64.63
N ASP A 866 -0.17 7.38 -64.26
CA ASP A 866 -1.21 8.12 -64.97
C ASP A 866 -1.62 9.35 -64.15
N ILE A 867 -1.35 10.54 -64.66
CA ILE A 867 -1.87 11.81 -64.12
C ILE A 867 -3.19 12.12 -64.84
N GLU A 868 -4.30 11.83 -64.17
CA GLU A 868 -5.65 11.90 -64.72
C GLU A 868 -6.17 13.34 -64.89
N SER A 869 -7.28 13.47 -65.61
CA SER A 869 -7.96 14.76 -65.79
C SER A 869 -8.34 15.39 -64.44
N GLY A 870 -7.98 16.65 -64.23
CA GLY A 870 -8.18 17.38 -62.97
C GLY A 870 -7.06 17.17 -61.93
N ALA A 871 -6.13 16.24 -62.15
CA ALA A 871 -5.00 16.00 -61.27
C ALA A 871 -3.86 17.01 -61.49
N THR A 872 -2.93 17.09 -60.54
CA THR A 872 -1.74 17.94 -60.61
C THR A 872 -0.45 17.12 -60.45
N ILE A 873 0.55 17.40 -61.26
CA ILE A 873 1.91 16.88 -61.09
C ILE A 873 2.86 18.04 -60.79
N LYS A 874 3.69 17.84 -59.76
CA LYS A 874 4.80 18.75 -59.40
C LYS A 874 6.09 17.96 -59.43
N ALA A 875 7.05 18.37 -60.26
CA ALA A 875 8.33 17.70 -60.36
C ALA A 875 9.47 18.71 -60.50
N LYS A 876 10.45 18.66 -59.59
CA LYS A 876 11.69 19.44 -59.67
C LYS A 876 12.80 18.80 -58.85
N TYR A 877 14.06 18.83 -59.28
CA TYR A 877 15.15 18.12 -58.58
C TYR A 877 14.77 16.65 -58.34
N TYR A 878 14.39 15.96 -59.42
CA TYR A 878 13.81 14.63 -59.36
C TYR A 878 14.63 13.62 -60.15
N GLN A 879 14.41 12.33 -59.84
CA GLN A 879 14.84 11.22 -60.68
C GLN A 879 13.69 10.25 -60.92
N PHE A 880 13.25 10.10 -62.18
CA PHE A 880 12.30 9.05 -62.57
C PHE A 880 13.05 7.89 -63.21
N GLN A 881 12.78 6.68 -62.73
CA GLN A 881 13.43 5.46 -63.18
C GLN A 881 12.44 4.30 -63.30
N TYR A 882 12.76 3.34 -64.17
CA TYR A 882 12.00 2.10 -64.30
C TYR A 882 10.51 2.33 -64.55
N LEU A 883 10.19 3.30 -65.41
CA LEU A 883 8.83 3.48 -65.89
C LEU A 883 8.50 2.38 -66.89
N SER A 884 7.22 2.04 -66.96
CA SER A 884 6.70 1.14 -68.00
C SER A 884 6.98 1.71 -69.39
N TYR A 885 6.73 0.93 -70.44
CA TYR A 885 6.86 1.42 -71.82
C TYR A 885 5.97 2.63 -72.14
N ASP A 886 4.91 2.87 -71.34
CA ASP A 886 4.02 4.02 -71.42
C ASP A 886 4.56 5.28 -70.74
N GLY A 887 5.58 5.12 -69.88
CA GLY A 887 6.17 6.23 -69.15
C GLY A 887 5.27 6.81 -68.06
N LEU A 888 5.45 8.11 -67.83
CA LEU A 888 4.55 8.96 -67.06
C LEU A 888 3.62 9.69 -68.03
N ASP A 889 2.31 9.47 -67.90
CA ASP A 889 1.28 10.02 -68.78
C ASP A 889 0.55 11.19 -68.11
N VAL A 890 0.76 12.41 -68.62
CA VAL A 890 0.06 13.62 -68.18
C VAL A 890 -1.12 13.87 -69.09
N LYS A 891 -2.28 13.31 -68.74
CA LYS A 891 -3.47 13.24 -69.59
C LYS A 891 -4.13 14.60 -69.80
N SER A 892 -5.01 14.66 -70.81
CA SER A 892 -5.79 15.87 -71.09
C SER A 892 -6.65 16.32 -69.89
N GLY A 893 -6.52 17.60 -69.53
CA GLY A 893 -7.18 18.20 -68.37
C GLY A 893 -6.42 18.05 -67.04
N ALA A 894 -5.28 17.36 -67.00
CA ALA A 894 -4.33 17.45 -65.89
C ALA A 894 -3.59 18.80 -65.88
N THR A 895 -2.95 19.14 -64.76
CA THR A 895 -2.16 20.37 -64.57
C THR A 895 -0.70 20.02 -64.25
N ILE A 896 0.24 20.61 -64.97
CA ILE A 896 1.66 20.64 -64.58
C ILE A 896 1.89 21.91 -63.77
N ASP A 897 2.48 21.81 -62.58
CA ASP A 897 2.76 22.98 -61.74
C ASP A 897 3.69 23.96 -62.47
N PRO A 898 3.37 25.27 -62.54
CA PRO A 898 4.16 26.23 -63.32
C PRO A 898 5.61 26.40 -62.88
N THR A 899 5.94 26.10 -61.63
CA THR A 899 7.29 26.28 -61.05
C THR A 899 8.02 24.96 -60.87
N ASN A 900 7.31 23.93 -60.42
CA ASN A 900 7.81 22.56 -60.33
C ASN A 900 7.38 21.79 -61.58
N ASN A 901 7.85 22.30 -62.73
CA ASN A 901 7.38 22.00 -64.08
C ASN A 901 8.22 20.94 -64.81
N PHE A 902 8.77 19.96 -64.10
CA PHE A 902 9.77 19.00 -64.60
C PHE A 902 11.17 19.60 -64.86
N SER A 903 11.49 20.77 -64.31
CA SER A 903 12.86 21.31 -64.38
C SER A 903 13.83 20.59 -63.43
N ASP A 904 15.12 20.66 -63.74
CA ASP A 904 16.23 20.15 -62.92
C ASP A 904 16.07 18.65 -62.59
N GLY A 905 15.85 17.82 -63.61
CA GLY A 905 15.47 16.41 -63.40
C GLY A 905 16.23 15.41 -64.27
N VAL A 906 16.22 14.15 -63.85
CA VAL A 906 16.86 13.03 -64.55
C VAL A 906 15.85 11.93 -64.84
N TRP A 907 15.79 11.49 -66.09
CA TRP A 907 15.06 10.31 -66.53
C TRP A 907 16.06 9.22 -66.87
N SER A 908 15.85 8.00 -66.39
CA SER A 908 16.76 6.88 -66.65
C SER A 908 16.04 5.55 -66.60
N ASN A 909 16.68 4.49 -67.10
CA ASN A 909 16.20 3.11 -66.96
C ASN A 909 14.78 2.86 -67.52
N ILE A 910 14.38 3.53 -68.61
CA ILE A 910 13.31 2.99 -69.46
C ILE A 910 13.79 1.71 -70.14
N TYR A 911 12.85 0.87 -70.58
CA TYR A 911 13.16 -0.35 -71.31
C TYR A 911 14.06 -0.08 -72.52
N SER A 912 15.21 -0.76 -72.57
CA SER A 912 16.28 -0.50 -73.55
C SER A 912 16.18 -1.31 -74.85
N GLY A 913 15.20 -2.21 -74.95
CA GLY A 913 14.97 -3.03 -76.13
C GLY A 913 14.08 -2.32 -77.15
N ASN A 914 14.28 -2.62 -78.44
CA ASN A 914 13.55 -1.96 -79.53
C ASN A 914 12.10 -2.47 -79.71
N GLN A 915 11.76 -3.58 -79.05
CA GLN A 915 10.43 -4.20 -79.08
C GLN A 915 10.13 -4.79 -77.70
N TYR A 916 8.91 -4.55 -77.22
CA TYR A 916 8.42 -5.13 -75.97
C TYR A 916 7.59 -6.37 -76.29
N THR A 917 8.08 -7.53 -75.85
CA THR A 917 7.29 -8.75 -75.81
C THR A 917 6.68 -8.88 -74.42
N ASP A 918 5.36 -8.89 -74.37
CA ASP A 918 4.59 -9.07 -73.14
C ASP A 918 4.93 -10.43 -72.52
N PRO A 919 5.44 -10.46 -71.27
CA PRO A 919 5.71 -11.72 -70.59
C PRO A 919 4.45 -12.58 -70.38
N ALA A 920 3.26 -11.98 -70.24
CA ALA A 920 2.01 -12.68 -69.95
C ALA A 920 1.57 -13.61 -71.08
N ASP A 921 1.66 -13.16 -72.34
CA ASP A 921 1.13 -13.87 -73.50
C ASP A 921 2.18 -14.14 -74.61
N GLY A 922 3.41 -13.62 -74.46
CA GLY A 922 4.49 -13.78 -75.42
C GLY A 922 4.31 -12.96 -76.70
N VAL A 923 3.36 -12.03 -76.76
CA VAL A 923 3.07 -11.20 -77.92
C VAL A 923 3.95 -9.94 -77.91
N THR A 924 4.56 -9.61 -79.04
CA THR A 924 5.17 -8.29 -79.23
C THR A 924 4.07 -7.25 -79.34
N ILE A 925 3.81 -6.55 -78.24
CA ILE A 925 2.69 -5.61 -78.16
C ILE A 925 3.08 -4.19 -78.53
N ARG A 926 4.36 -3.79 -78.41
CA ARG A 926 4.78 -2.39 -78.62
C ARG A 926 6.21 -2.22 -79.14
N ASN A 927 6.42 -1.17 -79.92
CA ASN A 927 7.71 -0.75 -80.49
C ASN A 927 8.03 0.73 -80.22
N ASN A 928 7.30 1.36 -79.28
CA ASN A 928 7.46 2.76 -78.90
C ASN A 928 7.53 2.88 -77.38
N PHE A 929 8.56 3.52 -76.85
CA PHE A 929 8.82 3.70 -75.42
C PHE A 929 9.00 5.17 -75.12
N VAL A 930 8.24 5.69 -74.16
CA VAL A 930 8.20 7.14 -73.86
C VAL A 930 8.54 7.35 -72.39
N TYR A 931 9.41 8.29 -72.05
CA TYR A 931 9.58 8.68 -70.64
C TYR A 931 8.40 9.52 -70.16
N LEU A 932 8.05 10.57 -70.90
CA LEU A 932 7.01 11.53 -70.54
C LEU A 932 6.03 11.75 -71.70
N ASN A 933 4.75 11.46 -71.49
CA ASN A 933 3.68 11.84 -72.41
C ASN A 933 2.93 13.08 -71.84
N ILE A 934 2.74 14.12 -72.66
CA ILE A 934 2.08 15.37 -72.26
C ILE A 934 0.90 15.67 -73.19
N ASP A 935 -0.30 15.39 -72.69
CA ASP A 935 -1.57 15.68 -73.35
C ASP A 935 -2.36 16.81 -72.64
N ALA A 936 -1.90 17.24 -71.46
CA ALA A 936 -2.43 18.37 -70.71
C ALA A 936 -2.28 19.71 -71.47
N ASP A 937 -3.11 20.71 -71.14
CA ASP A 937 -2.92 22.08 -71.65
C ASP A 937 -1.72 22.72 -70.96
N VAL A 938 -0.72 23.13 -71.74
CA VAL A 938 0.54 23.72 -71.26
C VAL A 938 0.58 25.23 -71.52
N THR A 939 -0.55 25.86 -71.86
CA THR A 939 -0.62 27.31 -72.06
C THR A 939 -0.21 28.05 -70.78
N GLY A 940 0.90 28.80 -70.85
CA GLY A 940 1.43 29.53 -69.71
C GLY A 940 2.38 28.73 -68.80
N LEU A 941 2.73 27.49 -69.17
CA LEU A 941 3.81 26.74 -68.52
C LEU A 941 5.15 27.45 -68.75
N ASP A 942 5.95 27.68 -67.70
CA ASP A 942 7.31 28.20 -67.85
C ASP A 942 8.21 27.15 -68.53
N THR A 943 9.36 27.59 -69.03
CA THR A 943 10.35 26.73 -69.67
C THR A 943 10.82 25.65 -68.69
N ILE A 944 10.84 24.41 -69.17
CA ILE A 944 11.40 23.24 -68.48
C ILE A 944 12.91 23.26 -68.70
N ARG A 945 13.71 23.37 -67.62
CA ARG A 945 15.16 23.58 -67.72
C ARG A 945 15.96 22.43 -67.16
N ASN A 946 17.20 22.23 -67.65
CA ASN A 946 18.20 21.36 -67.03
C ASN A 946 17.76 19.89 -66.87
N VAL A 947 17.27 19.29 -67.96
CA VAL A 947 16.74 17.92 -67.94
C VAL A 947 17.70 16.96 -68.63
N THR A 948 17.94 15.80 -68.01
CA THR A 948 18.75 14.72 -68.58
C THR A 948 17.87 13.51 -68.90
N PHE A 949 17.91 13.04 -70.15
CA PHE A 949 17.23 11.83 -70.61
C PHE A 949 18.24 10.73 -70.93
N ASN A 950 18.55 9.89 -69.93
CA ASN A 950 19.48 8.79 -70.08
C ASN A 950 18.83 7.59 -70.78
N HIS A 951 19.63 6.77 -71.45
CA HIS A 951 19.20 5.50 -72.03
C HIS A 951 20.30 4.45 -71.81
N GLY A 952 19.92 3.19 -71.57
CA GLY A 952 20.88 2.13 -71.22
C GLY A 952 21.72 1.61 -72.39
N THR A 953 21.32 1.93 -73.63
CA THR A 953 21.96 1.55 -74.90
C THR A 953 21.85 2.71 -75.89
N SER A 954 22.40 2.60 -77.10
CA SER A 954 22.15 3.58 -78.16
C SER A 954 20.65 3.61 -78.52
N PRO A 955 19.96 4.76 -78.39
CA PRO A 955 18.53 4.84 -78.66
C PRO A 955 18.21 4.81 -80.16
N VAL A 956 17.06 4.23 -80.51
CA VAL A 956 16.58 4.14 -81.90
C VAL A 956 15.54 5.24 -82.14
N GLN A 957 15.85 6.12 -83.10
CA GLN A 957 14.93 7.18 -83.53
C GLN A 957 13.58 6.59 -83.98
N GLY A 958 12.48 7.19 -83.53
CA GLY A 958 11.13 6.74 -83.85
C GLY A 958 10.63 5.54 -83.01
N THR A 959 11.46 5.00 -82.11
CA THR A 959 11.11 3.92 -81.17
C THR A 959 11.30 4.35 -79.72
N HIS A 960 12.43 4.96 -79.39
CA HIS A 960 12.69 5.49 -78.04
C HIS A 960 12.45 7.01 -78.03
N PHE A 961 11.56 7.47 -77.16
CA PHE A 961 11.16 8.86 -77.07
C PHE A 961 11.49 9.45 -75.69
N ASN A 962 12.04 10.67 -75.68
CA ASN A 962 12.17 11.45 -74.46
C ASN A 962 10.79 11.97 -74.00
N VAL A 963 10.12 12.70 -74.88
CA VAL A 963 8.87 13.37 -74.63
C VAL A 963 7.97 13.17 -75.84
N ARG A 964 6.72 12.80 -75.58
CA ARG A 964 5.63 12.90 -76.54
C ARG A 964 4.71 14.01 -76.09
N CYS A 965 4.28 14.86 -77.02
CA CYS A 965 3.40 15.97 -76.71
C CYS A 965 2.24 16.01 -77.70
N SER A 966 1.01 15.89 -77.20
CA SER A 966 -0.21 16.19 -77.96
C SER A 966 -1.00 17.39 -77.39
N ALA A 967 -0.48 17.99 -76.31
CA ALA A 967 -0.97 19.15 -75.58
C ALA A 967 -1.54 20.33 -76.40
N THR A 968 -2.39 21.13 -75.76
CA THR A 968 -2.69 22.50 -76.23
C THR A 968 -1.59 23.43 -75.73
N GLY A 969 -1.06 24.31 -76.59
CA GLY A 969 0.13 25.13 -76.30
C GLY A 969 1.43 24.50 -76.81
N THR A 970 2.57 25.05 -76.37
CA THR A 970 3.92 24.60 -76.75
C THR A 970 4.74 24.34 -75.50
N VAL A 971 5.39 23.17 -75.42
CA VAL A 971 6.32 22.83 -74.34
C VAL A 971 7.69 23.39 -74.68
N ASN A 972 8.17 24.34 -73.87
CA ASN A 972 9.47 24.96 -74.07
C ASN A 972 10.52 24.31 -73.17
N PHE A 973 11.54 23.70 -73.75
CA PHE A 973 12.74 23.28 -73.04
C PHE A 973 13.82 24.37 -73.07
N GLY A 974 14.65 24.42 -72.04
CA GLY A 974 15.74 25.39 -71.89
C GLY A 974 16.88 24.88 -71.03
N GLY A 975 17.91 25.70 -70.84
CA GLY A 975 19.10 25.30 -70.06
C GLY A 975 19.85 24.13 -70.70
N THR A 976 20.51 23.32 -69.87
CA THR A 976 21.31 22.19 -70.35
C THR A 976 20.45 20.94 -70.60
N ILE A 977 20.52 20.37 -71.79
CA ILE A 977 19.87 19.09 -72.11
C ILE A 977 20.94 18.00 -72.20
N GLY A 978 20.76 16.93 -71.43
CA GLY A 978 21.74 15.84 -71.32
C GLY A 978 21.18 14.47 -71.64
N GLY A 979 22.07 13.49 -71.75
CA GLY A 979 21.74 12.07 -71.93
C GLY A 979 21.53 11.64 -73.38
N LEU A 980 21.63 10.33 -73.64
CA LEU A 980 21.59 9.77 -75.01
C LEU A 980 20.26 9.99 -75.74
N LEU A 981 19.17 10.19 -75.00
CA LEU A 981 17.84 10.52 -75.52
C LEU A 981 17.55 12.03 -75.49
N GLY A 982 18.53 12.88 -75.17
CA GLY A 982 18.33 14.32 -75.07
C GLY A 982 18.15 15.00 -76.44
N GLY A 983 17.16 15.89 -76.55
CA GLY A 983 16.99 16.79 -77.70
C GLY A 983 15.93 16.36 -78.73
N GLU A 984 15.80 17.15 -79.79
CA GLU A 984 14.72 17.04 -80.79
C GLU A 984 14.73 15.73 -81.59
N THR A 985 15.88 15.08 -81.75
CA THR A 985 15.99 13.83 -82.53
C THR A 985 15.08 12.72 -82.02
N TYR A 986 14.81 12.70 -80.71
CA TYR A 986 14.08 11.63 -80.03
C TYR A 986 12.73 12.10 -79.46
N GLU A 987 12.15 13.17 -80.00
CA GLU A 987 10.79 13.56 -79.67
C GLU A 987 9.76 12.91 -80.61
N SER A 988 8.48 12.91 -80.22
CA SER A 988 7.39 12.29 -81.00
C SER A 988 6.69 13.26 -81.98
N ASP A 989 7.16 14.49 -82.13
CA ASP A 989 6.68 15.52 -83.07
C ASP A 989 7.84 16.40 -83.58
N PRO A 990 8.84 15.82 -84.29
CA PRO A 990 9.99 16.57 -84.76
C PRO A 990 9.54 17.70 -85.69
N SER A 991 10.01 18.92 -85.41
CA SER A 991 9.60 20.11 -86.15
C SER A 991 9.74 19.92 -87.67
N GLY A 992 8.62 19.98 -88.37
CA GLY A 992 8.55 19.83 -89.82
C GLY A 992 8.95 21.12 -90.53
N VAL A 993 9.39 21.01 -91.79
CA VAL A 993 9.82 22.17 -92.62
C VAL A 993 8.70 23.23 -92.81
N THR A 994 7.42 22.90 -92.55
CA THR A 994 6.27 23.80 -92.79
C THR A 994 5.32 24.01 -91.61
N THR A 995 5.47 23.26 -90.51
CA THR A 995 4.71 23.42 -89.25
C THR A 995 5.65 23.19 -88.07
N PRO A 996 5.85 24.19 -87.18
CA PRO A 996 6.62 24.01 -85.96
C PRO A 996 6.03 22.89 -85.10
N GLY A 997 6.88 22.02 -84.55
CA GLY A 997 6.47 20.99 -83.60
C GLY A 997 5.95 21.60 -82.29
N LYS A 998 5.20 20.83 -81.50
CA LYS A 998 4.64 21.26 -80.20
C LYS A 998 5.66 21.33 -79.07
N ILE A 999 6.87 20.88 -79.32
CA ILE A 999 7.99 20.91 -78.38
C ILE A 999 9.08 21.77 -79.01
N THR A 1000 9.67 22.66 -78.22
CA THR A 1000 10.83 23.45 -78.66
C THR A 1000 12.01 23.18 -77.75
N TRP A 1001 13.13 22.80 -78.35
CA TRP A 1001 14.38 22.55 -77.65
C TRP A 1001 15.28 23.80 -77.67
N PRO A 1002 16.12 24.01 -76.65
CA PRO A 1002 17.13 25.05 -76.72
C PRO A 1002 18.17 24.68 -77.80
N PRO A 1003 18.84 25.67 -78.42
CA PRO A 1003 19.97 25.39 -79.29
C PRO A 1003 21.01 24.56 -78.53
N ILE A 1004 21.52 23.51 -79.16
CA ILE A 1004 22.62 22.73 -78.60
C ILE A 1004 23.84 23.66 -78.51
N SER A 1005 24.33 23.92 -77.30
CA SER A 1005 25.51 24.77 -77.07
C SER A 1005 26.72 23.98 -76.55
N LEU A 1006 26.52 22.72 -76.18
CA LEU A 1006 27.51 21.82 -75.60
C LEU A 1006 27.19 20.39 -76.04
N VAL A 1007 28.21 19.65 -76.43
CA VAL A 1007 28.15 18.20 -76.61
C VAL A 1007 29.34 17.53 -75.95
N THR A 1008 29.10 16.37 -75.36
CA THR A 1008 30.12 15.55 -74.70
C THR A 1008 30.37 14.29 -75.51
N TRP A 1009 31.63 13.95 -75.74
CA TRP A 1009 32.02 12.72 -76.42
C TRP A 1009 31.67 11.50 -75.57
N THR A 1010 30.99 10.54 -76.18
CA THR A 1010 30.61 9.27 -75.58
C THR A 1010 31.33 8.09 -76.23
N GLY A 1011 31.71 8.21 -77.51
CA GLY A 1011 32.35 7.12 -78.26
C GLY A 1011 31.47 5.89 -78.44
N ASN A 1012 30.15 6.03 -78.35
CA ASN A 1012 29.22 4.90 -78.31
C ASN A 1012 29.13 4.12 -79.63
N VAL A 1013 29.47 4.73 -80.76
CA VAL A 1013 29.35 4.11 -82.10
C VAL A 1013 30.71 3.78 -82.69
N SER A 1014 31.67 4.70 -82.62
CA SER A 1014 32.99 4.56 -83.24
C SER A 1014 33.98 5.58 -82.65
N THR A 1015 35.19 5.64 -83.20
CA THR A 1015 36.17 6.70 -82.93
C THR A 1015 35.97 7.93 -83.82
N ASP A 1016 35.05 7.93 -84.79
CA ASP A 1016 34.95 9.00 -85.81
C ASP A 1016 34.25 10.25 -85.27
N TRP A 1017 35.00 11.37 -85.18
CA TRP A 1017 34.52 12.69 -84.75
C TRP A 1017 33.22 13.12 -85.44
N PHE A 1018 33.08 12.79 -86.72
CA PHE A 1018 31.98 13.25 -87.57
C PHE A 1018 30.73 12.37 -87.47
N THR A 1019 30.72 11.35 -86.61
CA THR A 1019 29.51 10.57 -86.31
C THR A 1019 28.72 11.29 -85.20
N PRO A 1020 27.54 11.90 -85.48
CA PRO A 1020 26.75 12.62 -84.48
C PRO A 1020 26.45 11.78 -83.23
N GLU A 1021 26.24 10.48 -83.40
CA GLU A 1021 25.88 9.54 -82.34
C GLU A 1021 27.02 9.20 -81.38
N ASN A 1022 28.26 9.63 -81.68
CA ASN A 1022 29.36 9.59 -80.71
C ASN A 1022 29.31 10.76 -79.72
N TRP A 1023 28.44 11.75 -79.95
CA TRP A 1023 28.25 12.92 -79.08
C TRP A 1023 26.93 12.83 -78.30
N SER A 1024 26.88 13.48 -77.15
CA SER A 1024 25.68 13.60 -76.32
C SER A 1024 25.46 15.05 -75.90
N PRO A 1025 24.35 15.70 -76.31
CA PRO A 1025 23.34 15.22 -77.26
C PRO A 1025 23.94 14.87 -78.64
N ALA A 1026 23.26 14.02 -79.42
CA ALA A 1026 23.74 13.52 -80.71
C ALA A 1026 23.81 14.62 -81.78
N ASN A 1027 24.91 15.38 -81.76
CA ASN A 1027 25.16 16.49 -82.66
C ASN A 1027 26.67 16.68 -82.83
N ILE A 1028 27.12 16.85 -84.07
CA ILE A 1028 28.52 17.13 -84.34
C ILE A 1028 28.82 18.55 -83.84
N PRO A 1029 29.93 18.78 -83.11
CA PRO A 1029 30.34 20.12 -82.73
C PRO A 1029 30.40 21.08 -83.93
N THR A 1030 30.07 22.35 -83.69
CA THR A 1030 30.11 23.44 -84.67
C THR A 1030 30.77 24.67 -84.04
N SER A 1031 30.95 25.76 -84.79
CA SER A 1031 31.59 26.98 -84.26
C SER A 1031 30.85 27.66 -83.10
N THR A 1032 29.64 27.22 -82.77
CA THR A 1032 28.84 27.69 -81.63
C THR A 1032 28.55 26.62 -80.59
N VAL A 1033 29.07 25.39 -80.77
CA VAL A 1033 28.85 24.24 -79.87
C VAL A 1033 30.18 23.84 -79.23
N ASP A 1034 30.21 23.81 -77.90
CA ASP A 1034 31.37 23.34 -77.13
C ASP A 1034 31.49 21.82 -77.23
N ALA A 1035 32.72 21.33 -77.41
CA ALA A 1035 33.04 19.91 -77.44
C ALA A 1035 33.80 19.52 -76.16
N VAL A 1036 33.24 18.60 -75.38
CA VAL A 1036 33.90 18.04 -74.19
C VAL A 1036 34.30 16.59 -74.47
N ILE A 1037 35.55 16.23 -74.19
CA ILE A 1037 36.10 14.90 -74.45
C ILE A 1037 36.64 14.30 -73.15
N PRO A 1038 35.84 13.45 -72.48
CA PRO A 1038 36.33 12.65 -71.36
C PRO A 1038 37.04 11.38 -71.85
N LEU A 1039 37.72 10.69 -70.94
CA LEU A 1039 38.27 9.38 -71.21
C LEU A 1039 37.15 8.37 -71.51
N THR A 1040 37.16 7.83 -72.73
CA THR A 1040 36.20 6.81 -73.17
C THR A 1040 36.92 5.62 -73.78
N VAL A 1041 36.21 4.52 -74.02
CA VAL A 1041 36.79 3.33 -74.68
C VAL A 1041 37.14 3.63 -76.14
N ASN A 1042 36.23 4.28 -76.87
CA ASN A 1042 36.44 4.72 -78.25
C ASN A 1042 36.72 6.22 -78.26
N ASN A 1043 37.96 6.59 -77.98
CA ASN A 1043 38.37 8.00 -78.00
C ASN A 1043 38.25 8.60 -79.42
N PRO A 1044 37.92 9.89 -79.56
CA PRO A 1044 37.72 10.52 -80.86
C PRO A 1044 39.02 10.60 -81.67
N SER A 1045 38.88 10.35 -82.97
CA SER A 1045 39.86 10.61 -84.03
C SER A 1045 39.21 11.43 -85.14
N ILE A 1046 39.95 12.40 -85.65
CA ILE A 1046 39.56 13.23 -86.80
C ILE A 1046 40.32 12.71 -88.02
N TYR A 1047 39.59 12.12 -88.98
CA TYR A 1047 40.17 11.52 -90.20
C TYR A 1047 40.05 12.42 -91.46
N ASN A 1048 39.21 13.45 -91.43
CA ASN A 1048 38.92 14.33 -92.57
C ASN A 1048 38.93 15.81 -92.15
N THR A 1049 39.10 16.72 -93.12
CA THR A 1049 38.99 18.17 -92.88
C THR A 1049 37.57 18.60 -92.56
N GLY A 1050 37.42 19.64 -91.72
CA GLY A 1050 36.12 20.23 -91.39
C GLY A 1050 35.64 20.06 -89.96
N ALA A 1051 36.48 19.52 -89.05
CA ALA A 1051 36.17 19.52 -87.62
C ALA A 1051 36.18 20.95 -87.07
N ILE A 1052 35.08 21.35 -86.43
CA ILE A 1052 34.88 22.69 -85.88
C ILE A 1052 34.22 22.55 -84.51
N CYS A 1053 34.65 23.33 -83.53
CA CYS A 1053 33.93 23.50 -82.27
C CYS A 1053 34.02 24.96 -81.79
N ASN A 1054 33.20 25.31 -80.80
CA ASN A 1054 33.29 26.60 -80.14
C ASN A 1054 34.44 26.56 -79.11
N ASN A 1055 34.27 25.87 -77.99
CA ASN A 1055 35.37 25.44 -77.12
C ASN A 1055 35.74 23.97 -77.37
N LEU A 1056 37.01 23.62 -77.22
CA LEU A 1056 37.49 22.24 -77.17
C LEU A 1056 38.03 21.95 -75.77
N ASN A 1057 37.32 21.14 -74.99
CA ASN A 1057 37.72 20.77 -73.65
C ASN A 1057 38.00 19.26 -73.57
N ILE A 1058 39.26 18.87 -73.53
CA ILE A 1058 39.66 17.49 -73.27
C ILE A 1058 39.92 17.40 -71.78
N THR A 1059 39.03 16.77 -71.03
CA THR A 1059 39.12 16.75 -69.56
C THR A 1059 40.24 15.83 -69.09
N ASP A 1060 40.14 14.57 -69.48
CA ASP A 1060 41.06 13.46 -69.18
C ASP A 1060 41.13 12.47 -70.38
N GLY A 1061 40.44 12.80 -71.47
CA GLY A 1061 40.31 11.96 -72.65
C GLY A 1061 41.45 12.07 -73.65
N ILE A 1062 41.29 11.34 -74.76
CA ILE A 1062 42.28 11.31 -75.85
C ILE A 1062 41.63 11.85 -77.12
N LEU A 1063 42.26 12.78 -77.83
CA LEU A 1063 41.84 13.19 -79.18
C LEU A 1063 42.97 12.93 -80.18
N GLY A 1064 42.70 12.11 -81.19
CA GLY A 1064 43.58 11.89 -82.33
C GLY A 1064 43.25 12.81 -83.51
N ILE A 1065 44.28 13.37 -84.14
CA ILE A 1065 44.17 14.12 -85.41
C ILE A 1065 45.12 13.44 -86.40
N GLU A 1066 44.55 12.85 -87.43
CA GLU A 1066 45.23 11.87 -88.30
C GLU A 1066 45.87 12.53 -89.53
N THR A 1067 46.83 11.85 -90.16
CA THR A 1067 47.52 12.35 -91.36
C THR A 1067 46.54 12.66 -92.50
N GLY A 1068 46.65 13.83 -93.14
CA GLY A 1068 45.78 14.27 -94.24
C GLY A 1068 44.64 15.22 -93.82
N VAL A 1069 44.56 15.61 -92.55
CA VAL A 1069 43.64 16.64 -92.05
C VAL A 1069 44.28 18.03 -92.11
N ASP A 1070 43.83 18.88 -93.04
CA ASP A 1070 44.33 20.26 -93.18
C ASP A 1070 44.12 21.12 -91.93
N THR A 1071 42.92 21.18 -91.32
CA THR A 1071 42.65 22.07 -90.17
C THR A 1071 41.48 21.62 -89.29
N ILE A 1072 41.63 21.65 -87.96
CA ILE A 1072 40.55 21.73 -86.96
C ILE A 1072 40.38 23.19 -86.51
N ASN A 1073 39.15 23.70 -86.45
CA ASN A 1073 38.89 25.09 -86.05
C ASN A 1073 38.19 25.17 -84.69
N VAL A 1074 38.86 25.74 -83.70
CA VAL A 1074 38.33 26.03 -82.37
C VAL A 1074 38.06 27.53 -82.27
N ASN A 1075 36.78 27.90 -82.18
CA ASN A 1075 36.34 29.30 -82.30
C ASN A 1075 36.58 30.14 -81.04
N LYS A 1076 36.81 29.47 -79.91
CA LYS A 1076 37.21 30.03 -78.61
C LYS A 1076 38.37 29.21 -78.06
N ASP A 1077 38.22 28.61 -76.88
CA ASP A 1077 39.34 28.15 -76.07
C ASP A 1077 39.60 26.65 -76.28
N VAL A 1078 40.87 26.26 -76.20
CA VAL A 1078 41.30 24.87 -76.03
C VAL A 1078 41.75 24.68 -74.59
N LEU A 1079 41.13 23.72 -73.90
CA LEU A 1079 41.48 23.34 -72.53
C LEU A 1079 41.87 21.85 -72.52
N LEU A 1080 43.10 21.56 -72.11
CA LEU A 1080 43.56 20.20 -71.80
C LEU A 1080 43.68 20.05 -70.29
N GLY A 1081 42.78 19.28 -69.69
CA GLY A 1081 42.80 18.95 -68.27
C GLY A 1081 43.88 17.91 -67.92
N ALA A 1082 43.97 17.55 -66.64
CA ALA A 1082 44.96 16.59 -66.17
C ALA A 1082 44.81 15.23 -66.88
N ASP A 1083 45.93 14.62 -67.26
CA ASP A 1083 46.02 13.35 -68.02
C ASP A 1083 45.43 13.37 -69.45
N ALA A 1084 44.90 14.51 -69.93
CA ALA A 1084 44.39 14.63 -71.29
C ALA A 1084 45.49 14.41 -72.34
N ILE A 1085 45.18 13.70 -73.42
CA ILE A 1085 46.10 13.44 -74.53
C ILE A 1085 45.56 14.05 -75.82
N LEU A 1086 46.33 14.95 -76.43
CA LEU A 1086 46.09 15.45 -77.77
C LEU A 1086 47.18 14.91 -78.71
N ALA A 1087 46.85 13.90 -79.50
CA ALA A 1087 47.75 13.25 -80.44
C ALA A 1087 47.54 13.84 -81.85
N VAL A 1088 48.58 14.42 -82.43
CA VAL A 1088 48.50 15.19 -83.68
C VAL A 1088 49.59 14.71 -84.63
N GLU A 1089 49.19 14.01 -85.68
CA GLU A 1089 50.08 13.50 -86.72
C GLU A 1089 50.65 14.61 -87.63
N ASP A 1090 51.69 14.28 -88.41
CA ASP A 1090 52.39 15.24 -89.29
C ASP A 1090 51.43 15.98 -90.23
N THR A 1091 51.64 17.29 -90.42
CA THR A 1091 50.90 18.22 -91.31
C THR A 1091 49.57 18.81 -90.83
N ALA A 1092 49.01 18.38 -89.70
CA ALA A 1092 47.73 18.93 -89.22
C ALA A 1092 47.84 20.34 -88.61
N VAL A 1093 46.84 21.20 -88.84
CA VAL A 1093 46.73 22.54 -88.24
C VAL A 1093 45.61 22.60 -87.19
N ILE A 1094 45.94 23.00 -85.97
CA ILE A 1094 44.96 23.34 -84.93
C ILE A 1094 44.79 24.85 -84.91
N ASN A 1095 43.69 25.33 -85.48
CA ASN A 1095 43.40 26.74 -85.54
C ASN A 1095 42.55 27.17 -84.34
N VAL A 1096 43.09 28.02 -83.47
CA VAL A 1096 42.48 28.43 -82.19
C VAL A 1096 42.31 29.95 -82.16
N LYS A 1097 41.10 30.42 -81.87
CA LYS A 1097 40.78 31.86 -81.83
C LYS A 1097 40.66 32.44 -80.42
N GLY A 1098 40.60 31.59 -79.40
CA GLY A 1098 40.65 31.96 -77.98
C GLY A 1098 41.91 31.45 -77.30
N ASP A 1099 41.83 31.23 -76.00
CA ASP A 1099 42.95 30.83 -75.15
C ASP A 1099 43.32 29.36 -75.32
N PHE A 1100 44.56 29.01 -74.95
CA PHE A 1100 45.07 27.65 -75.04
C PHE A 1100 45.77 27.27 -73.74
N TYR A 1101 45.11 26.41 -72.98
CA TYR A 1101 45.51 26.00 -71.64
C TYR A 1101 45.86 24.52 -71.61
N ILE A 1102 47.00 24.20 -70.98
CA ILE A 1102 47.51 22.84 -70.83
C ILE A 1102 47.78 22.60 -69.34
N ALA A 1103 47.04 21.67 -68.72
CA ALA A 1103 47.34 21.23 -67.36
C ALA A 1103 48.73 20.56 -67.26
N SER A 1104 49.34 20.57 -66.07
CA SER A 1104 50.75 20.20 -65.86
C SER A 1104 51.14 18.78 -66.33
N ASP A 1105 50.17 17.89 -66.39
CA ASP A 1105 50.24 16.45 -66.68
C ASP A 1105 49.51 16.05 -67.97
N ALA A 1106 48.93 17.01 -68.71
CA ALA A 1106 48.44 16.76 -70.06
C ALA A 1106 49.59 16.49 -71.04
N VAL A 1107 49.32 15.67 -72.07
CA VAL A 1107 50.29 15.28 -73.10
C VAL A 1107 49.82 15.78 -74.46
N ILE A 1108 50.66 16.57 -75.12
CA ILE A 1108 50.53 16.83 -76.57
C ILE A 1108 51.58 15.97 -77.27
N ALA A 1109 51.12 14.97 -78.03
CA ALA A 1109 51.98 14.14 -78.85
C ALA A 1109 51.95 14.68 -80.29
N ASN A 1110 52.83 15.66 -80.58
CA ASN A 1110 52.87 16.33 -81.87
C ASN A 1110 53.99 15.78 -82.77
N GLY A 1111 53.66 15.46 -84.01
CA GLY A 1111 54.62 15.38 -85.12
C GLY A 1111 55.04 16.77 -85.61
N GLU A 1112 55.19 16.95 -86.93
CA GLU A 1112 55.39 18.24 -87.61
C GLU A 1112 54.09 19.07 -87.74
N SER A 1113 53.23 19.06 -86.72
CA SER A 1113 51.95 19.78 -86.71
C SER A 1113 52.08 21.25 -86.29
N THR A 1114 51.09 22.07 -86.63
CA THR A 1114 51.08 23.52 -86.34
C THR A 1114 49.86 23.90 -85.52
N VAL A 1115 50.05 24.60 -84.40
CA VAL A 1115 48.97 25.32 -83.72
C VAL A 1115 48.97 26.76 -84.21
N LEU A 1116 47.89 27.18 -84.87
CA LEU A 1116 47.70 28.52 -85.39
C LEU A 1116 46.78 29.31 -84.46
N PHE A 1117 47.29 30.37 -83.86
CA PHE A 1117 46.48 31.32 -83.08
C PHE A 1117 45.95 32.43 -84.00
N SER A 1118 44.64 32.46 -84.27
CA SER A 1118 44.02 33.34 -85.27
C SER A 1118 42.94 34.29 -84.71
N ALA A 1119 43.03 34.65 -83.43
CA ALA A 1119 42.09 35.56 -82.77
C ALA A 1119 41.90 36.87 -83.56
N PRO A 1120 40.66 37.23 -83.96
CA PRO A 1120 40.42 38.41 -84.80
C PRO A 1120 40.64 39.74 -84.07
N ASN A 1121 40.58 39.78 -82.72
CA ASN A 1121 40.88 40.94 -81.87
C ASN A 1121 41.31 40.47 -80.45
N GLY A 1122 42.21 41.18 -79.77
CA GLY A 1122 42.61 40.91 -78.37
C GLY A 1122 43.94 40.17 -78.22
N SER A 1123 44.30 39.83 -76.97
CA SER A 1123 45.44 38.96 -76.62
C SER A 1123 44.93 37.56 -76.30
N VAL A 1124 45.51 36.54 -76.92
CA VAL A 1124 45.31 35.13 -76.56
C VAL A 1124 46.29 34.78 -75.44
N LEU A 1125 45.79 34.22 -74.34
CA LEU A 1125 46.64 33.60 -73.34
C LEU A 1125 46.97 32.18 -73.80
N VAL A 1126 48.24 31.97 -74.10
CA VAL A 1126 48.81 30.63 -74.24
C VAL A 1126 49.52 30.38 -72.92
N GLU A 1127 49.09 29.36 -72.19
CA GLU A 1127 49.86 28.78 -71.08
C GLU A 1127 50.52 27.51 -71.62
N PRO A 1128 51.58 27.63 -72.45
CA PRO A 1128 52.31 26.47 -72.91
C PRO A 1128 53.07 25.88 -71.72
N ARG A 1129 53.18 24.56 -71.72
CA ARG A 1129 54.18 23.89 -70.90
C ARG A 1129 55.61 24.21 -71.37
#